data_AF-F9Z7G9-F1
#
_entry.id   AF-F9Z7G9-F1
#
_cell.length_a   1.000
_cell.length_b   1.000
_cell.length_c   1.000
_cell.angle_alpha   90.00
_cell.angle_beta   90.00
_cell.angle_gamma   90.00
#
_symmetry.space_group_name_H-M   'P 1'
#
loop_
_entity.id
_entity.type
_entity.pdbx_description
1 polymer ?
#
loop_
_entity_poly.entity_id
_entity_poly.type
_entity_poly.pdbx_seq_one_letter_code
_entity_poly.pdbx_strand_id
1 'polypeptide(L)'
;MKKNLLLIGLFLCSYYWGWGNVKKSDLKVLYVGGSADIASGYGVEVDAAVLQKSINERKAAFEEMLKQYFISVTSVDAKDYYAKMSDDYDVTVMDGRPAAISPERRIKNENGEVVKYVRAGYLPADFDRPMLLIGELGDIVGRSIGLKTDWYCLCLDAHAHHFRTEHPIFHKPFPVKMTTEMRPTPPDAYHYAYYYDGTIPDSILMWRVQTRGYQTDEGFRIGMVARPWGFEDSPDAEYISSGVCAKTLNAVAIGRHGNFLHWGFAASPKYMTEEAKTVLANAIVYISQFAGETPIARKYNDRIATKEYIKEVAYLSTLTAWKERVKSDKEWEAGMLMEQKKALEKLAKGNILSGIEKDALAFKPQKPMSYEDFLKRYQKRLFEKLGMDEVAYARYYKDNYDYFYGGEGMYNLVVDEDVKSLGIPNNDIRLLDKTISMLEHGEEVDKAKRILKRYTLCRFSTAQEWRDWLTANRDKIFFTEAGGWLYLVNTRDKNIPGNDYQVKEQQEEEKKSELTTDDKNPVAIEAAVENLPNGNKCIAVRVKIYTNYHIYAKVATIDPYIPTELKIELPQGYQKEGELQRPSFKALNDAGTTIYEDEVVFKQEIKGIGTGKVSCIMTYQCCDNHICFPPMEKKIVLDLNK
;
A
#
# COMPACT_ATOMS: atom_id res chain seq x y z
N MET A 1 9.99 73.99 35.40
CA MET A 1 10.18 73.31 34.09
C MET A 1 10.70 71.90 34.32
N LYS A 2 9.91 70.89 33.92
CA LYS A 2 10.31 69.58 33.36
C LYS A 2 11.72 69.04 33.69
N LYS A 3 11.81 67.92 34.42
CA LYS A 3 11.97 66.56 33.84
C LYS A 3 12.23 65.51 34.92
N ASN A 4 11.35 64.52 34.97
CA ASN A 4 11.62 63.19 35.50
C ASN A 4 12.71 62.53 34.67
N LEU A 5 13.65 61.82 35.31
CA LEU A 5 14.37 60.72 34.68
C LEU A 5 14.51 59.58 35.70
N LEU A 6 13.70 58.54 35.50
CA LEU A 6 13.90 57.21 36.08
C LEU A 6 15.24 56.65 35.57
N LEU A 7 16.08 56.13 36.48
CA LEU A 7 17.09 55.13 36.13
C LEU A 7 16.51 53.75 36.43
N ILE A 8 16.18 53.00 35.38
CA ILE A 8 15.83 51.57 35.43
C ILE A 8 17.14 50.78 35.31
N GLY A 9 17.40 49.90 36.26
CA GLY A 9 18.53 48.99 36.28
C GLY A 9 18.43 47.93 35.18
N LEU A 10 19.52 47.77 34.43
CA LEU A 10 19.75 46.65 33.51
C LEU A 10 20.14 45.41 34.31
N PHE A 11 19.15 44.58 34.67
CA PHE A 11 19.38 43.17 34.96
C PHE A 11 19.57 42.45 33.61
N LEU A 12 20.83 42.23 33.22
CA LEU A 12 21.19 41.27 32.19
C LEU A 12 20.99 39.85 32.76
N CYS A 13 19.75 39.37 32.73
CA CYS A 13 19.45 37.94 32.86
C CYS A 13 19.97 37.23 31.60
N SER A 14 21.19 36.72 31.70
CA SER A 14 21.68 35.66 30.83
C SER A 14 20.82 34.42 31.03
N TYR A 15 19.85 34.20 30.14
CA TYR A 15 19.16 32.92 30.01
C TYR A 15 20.12 31.90 29.37
N TYR A 16 21.14 31.48 30.13
CA TYR A 16 21.69 30.13 29.99
C TYR A 16 20.71 29.20 30.68
N TRP A 17 19.74 28.67 29.94
CA TRP A 17 19.10 27.43 30.37
C TRP A 17 20.18 26.36 30.37
N GLY A 18 20.66 26.04 31.58
CA GLY A 18 21.59 24.96 31.80
C GLY A 18 21.03 23.68 31.21
N TRP A 19 21.68 23.19 30.17
CA TRP A 19 21.68 21.78 29.85
C TRP A 19 22.30 21.08 31.07
N GLY A 20 21.47 20.61 32.00
CA GLY A 20 21.92 19.59 32.93
C GLY A 20 22.48 18.45 32.09
N ASN A 21 23.69 17.98 32.39
CA ASN A 21 24.33 16.90 31.65
C ASN A 21 23.36 15.70 31.58
N VAL A 22 22.75 15.47 30.41
CA VAL A 22 21.92 14.30 30.16
C VAL A 22 22.80 13.09 30.43
N LYS A 23 22.38 12.22 31.36
CA LYS A 23 23.09 10.97 31.61
C LYS A 23 22.93 10.10 30.37
N LYS A 24 23.98 10.02 29.55
CA LYS A 24 23.96 9.27 28.31
C LYS A 24 23.77 7.78 28.56
N SER A 25 23.12 7.11 27.61
CA SER A 25 22.99 5.67 27.55
C SER A 25 24.26 5.04 26.97
N ASP A 26 24.61 3.85 27.48
CA ASP A 26 25.75 3.05 27.01
C ASP A 26 25.46 2.28 25.71
N LEU A 27 24.22 2.36 25.19
CA LEU A 27 23.85 1.70 23.93
C LEU A 27 24.71 2.18 22.77
N LYS A 28 25.13 1.24 21.93
CA LYS A 28 25.79 1.47 20.65
C LYS A 28 24.73 1.69 19.58
N VAL A 29 24.69 2.90 19.02
CA VAL A 29 23.73 3.27 17.98
C VAL A 29 24.43 3.39 16.63
N LEU A 30 23.93 2.66 15.64
CA LEU A 30 24.29 2.83 14.23
C LEU A 30 23.26 3.73 13.56
N TYR A 31 23.67 4.90 13.09
CA TYR A 31 22.84 5.78 12.28
C TYR A 31 23.18 5.63 10.80
N VAL A 32 22.17 5.28 10.00
CA VAL A 32 22.28 5.06 8.56
C VAL A 32 21.57 6.20 7.84
N GLY A 33 22.34 7.19 7.38
CA GLY A 33 21.82 8.41 6.74
C GLY A 33 21.72 8.29 5.22
N GLY A 34 20.83 9.06 4.60
CA GLY A 34 20.73 9.11 3.13
C GLY A 34 19.49 9.83 2.59
N SER A 35 18.55 10.20 3.45
CA SER A 35 17.40 11.03 3.11
C SER A 35 17.69 12.52 3.23
N ALA A 36 16.86 13.34 2.58
CA ALA A 36 16.87 14.81 2.66
C ALA A 36 15.64 15.33 3.42
N ASP A 37 15.72 16.54 4.00
CA ASP A 37 14.56 17.24 4.58
C ASP A 37 13.65 17.87 3.52
N ILE A 38 14.07 17.85 2.25
CA ILE A 38 13.30 18.31 1.10
C ILE A 38 12.60 17.10 0.48
N ALA A 39 11.34 17.29 0.07
CA ALA A 39 10.61 16.29 -0.71
C ALA A 39 11.35 16.04 -2.04
N SER A 40 11.74 14.80 -2.27
CA SER A 40 12.44 14.37 -3.49
C SER A 40 11.89 13.04 -3.96
N GLY A 41 11.73 12.87 -5.28
CA GLY A 41 11.07 11.70 -5.86
C GLY A 41 9.58 11.94 -6.13
N TYR A 42 8.87 10.92 -6.61
CA TYR A 42 7.43 11.00 -6.95
C TYR A 42 7.05 12.16 -7.88
N GLY A 43 7.92 12.48 -8.85
CA GLY A 43 7.72 13.56 -9.83
C GLY A 43 8.23 14.93 -9.36
N VAL A 44 8.79 15.04 -8.16
CA VAL A 44 9.46 16.26 -7.69
C VAL A 44 10.94 16.21 -8.07
N GLU A 45 11.31 17.03 -9.05
CA GLU A 45 12.70 17.25 -9.43
C GLU A 45 13.34 18.31 -8.52
N VAL A 46 14.46 17.96 -7.91
CA VAL A 46 15.26 18.85 -7.06
C VAL A 46 16.67 18.85 -7.62
N ASP A 47 17.31 20.02 -7.65
CA ASP A 47 18.71 20.14 -8.02
C ASP A 47 19.59 19.19 -7.18
N ALA A 48 20.47 18.44 -7.84
CA ALA A 48 21.25 17.39 -7.21
C ALA A 48 22.19 17.93 -6.12
N ALA A 49 22.74 19.14 -6.28
CA ALA A 49 23.60 19.75 -5.27
C ALA A 49 22.79 20.25 -4.07
N VAL A 50 21.60 20.81 -4.29
CA VAL A 50 20.65 21.16 -3.22
C VAL A 50 20.24 19.91 -2.43
N LEU A 51 19.90 18.83 -3.12
CA LEU A 51 19.52 17.57 -2.50
C LEU A 51 20.67 17.01 -1.66
N GLN A 52 21.88 16.91 -2.23
CA GLN A 52 23.06 16.40 -1.52
C GLN A 52 23.42 17.25 -0.30
N LYS A 53 23.29 18.58 -0.40
CA LYS A 53 23.48 19.47 0.75
C LYS A 53 22.47 19.18 1.86
N SER A 54 21.18 19.01 1.51
CA SER A 54 20.14 18.67 2.48
C SER A 54 20.40 17.31 3.16
N ILE A 55 20.86 16.30 2.41
CA ILE A 55 21.25 14.99 2.96
C ILE A 55 22.37 15.16 3.99
N ASN A 56 23.42 15.92 3.66
CA ASN A 56 24.56 16.12 4.55
C ASN A 56 24.15 16.87 5.83
N GLU A 57 23.34 17.93 5.71
CA GLU A 57 22.83 18.69 6.87
C GLU A 57 21.95 17.82 7.79
N ARG A 58 21.06 17.00 7.20
CA ARG A 58 20.21 16.07 7.95
C ARG A 58 21.03 15.02 8.68
N LYS A 59 22.00 14.42 8.00
CA LYS A 59 22.91 13.42 8.58
C LYS A 59 23.64 13.98 9.80
N ALA A 60 24.21 15.19 9.66
CA ALA A 60 24.89 15.88 10.74
C ALA A 60 23.95 16.19 11.93
N ALA A 61 22.71 16.63 11.66
CA ALA A 61 21.73 16.93 12.72
C ALA A 61 21.33 15.68 13.53
N PHE A 62 21.19 14.53 12.88
CA PHE A 62 20.97 13.25 13.58
C PHE A 62 22.19 12.82 14.39
N GLU A 63 23.38 12.88 13.80
CA GLU A 63 24.60 12.52 14.52
C GLU A 63 24.81 13.37 15.78
N GLU A 64 24.60 14.69 15.67
CA GLU A 64 24.68 15.62 16.79
C GLU A 64 23.66 15.27 17.89
N MET A 65 22.38 15.09 17.52
CA MET A 65 21.32 14.76 18.47
C MET A 65 21.62 13.43 19.17
N LEU A 66 21.95 12.38 18.43
CA LEU A 66 22.22 11.07 19.01
C LEU A 66 23.41 11.11 19.99
N LYS A 67 24.47 11.85 19.67
CA LYS A 67 25.63 12.03 20.56
C LYS A 67 25.29 12.77 21.86
N GLN A 68 24.15 13.46 21.95
CA GLN A 68 23.68 14.04 23.22
C GLN A 68 23.13 12.97 24.17
N TYR A 69 22.55 11.90 23.64
CA TYR A 69 21.86 10.87 24.41
C TYR A 69 22.64 9.55 24.55
N PHE A 70 23.57 9.26 23.63
CA PHE A 70 24.29 7.97 23.57
C PHE A 70 25.80 8.19 23.59
N ILE A 71 26.52 7.31 24.28
CA ILE A 71 28.00 7.37 24.35
C ILE A 71 28.62 6.94 23.01
N SER A 72 28.09 5.88 22.40
CA SER A 72 28.62 5.29 21.17
C SER A 72 27.65 5.48 20.01
N VAL A 73 28.02 6.36 19.07
CA VAL A 73 27.26 6.63 17.84
C VAL A 73 28.19 6.51 16.64
N THR A 74 27.86 5.62 15.71
CA THR A 74 28.51 5.54 14.40
C THR A 74 27.53 6.01 13.33
N SER A 75 27.97 6.87 12.41
CA SER A 75 27.18 7.26 11.25
C SER A 75 27.78 6.72 9.95
N VAL A 76 26.93 6.14 9.10
CA VAL A 76 27.29 5.66 7.76
C VAL A 76 26.31 6.19 6.71
N ASP A 77 26.71 6.17 5.44
CA ASP A 77 25.79 6.41 4.33
C ASP A 77 25.03 5.13 3.99
N ALA A 78 23.74 5.24 3.64
CA ALA A 78 22.88 4.10 3.38
C ALA A 78 23.37 3.21 2.23
N LYS A 79 24.04 3.80 1.23
CA LYS A 79 24.68 3.06 0.13
C LYS A 79 25.78 2.10 0.61
N ASP A 80 26.40 2.38 1.75
CA ASP A 80 27.52 1.63 2.33
C ASP A 80 27.05 0.68 3.45
N TYR A 81 25.77 0.74 3.83
CA TYR A 81 25.17 -0.14 4.83
C TYR A 81 24.90 -1.54 4.26
N TYR A 82 25.11 -2.56 5.09
CA TYR A 82 24.67 -3.93 4.86
C TYR A 82 24.22 -4.56 6.18
N ALA A 83 23.31 -5.55 6.13
CA ALA A 83 22.58 -6.04 7.30
C ALA A 83 23.47 -6.46 8.49
N LYS A 84 24.55 -7.22 8.25
CA LYS A 84 25.49 -7.67 9.29
C LYS A 84 26.21 -6.55 10.02
N MET A 85 26.27 -5.34 9.46
CA MET A 85 26.81 -4.18 10.17
C MET A 85 26.03 -3.91 11.46
N SER A 86 24.73 -4.25 11.52
CA SER A 86 23.91 -4.11 12.73
C SER A 86 24.28 -5.08 13.84
N ASP A 87 25.09 -6.11 13.60
CA ASP A 87 25.49 -7.10 14.62
C ASP A 87 26.41 -6.48 15.69
N ASP A 88 27.12 -5.41 15.34
CA ASP A 88 28.06 -4.70 16.22
C ASP A 88 27.39 -3.60 17.08
N TYR A 89 26.09 -3.39 16.92
CA TYR A 89 25.33 -2.31 17.54
C TYR A 89 24.06 -2.84 18.23
N ASP A 90 23.59 -2.09 19.22
CA ASP A 90 22.36 -2.44 19.95
C ASP A 90 21.11 -2.00 19.18
N VAL A 91 21.19 -0.90 18.42
CA VAL A 91 20.10 -0.38 17.60
C VAL A 91 20.63 0.26 16.32
N THR A 92 19.95 -0.02 15.21
CA THR A 92 20.14 0.70 13.94
C THR A 92 19.01 1.71 13.73
N VAL A 93 19.35 2.99 13.53
CA VAL A 93 18.43 4.05 13.11
C VAL A 93 18.56 4.25 11.60
N MET A 94 17.54 3.85 10.85
CA MET A 94 17.52 3.87 9.40
C MET A 94 16.80 5.13 8.89
N ASP A 95 17.57 6.02 8.28
CA ASP A 95 17.13 7.31 7.73
C ASP A 95 17.66 7.52 6.29
N GLY A 96 18.00 6.43 5.61
CA GLY A 96 18.31 6.41 4.19
C GLY A 96 17.99 5.04 3.61
N ARG A 97 17.64 4.98 2.33
CA ARG A 97 17.36 3.71 1.65
C ARG A 97 18.67 2.96 1.37
N PRO A 98 18.88 1.76 1.93
CA PRO A 98 20.10 1.01 1.68
C PRO A 98 20.11 0.36 0.30
N ALA A 99 21.26 -0.21 -0.08
CA ALA A 99 21.34 -1.04 -1.29
C ALA A 99 20.43 -2.28 -1.16
N ALA A 100 19.74 -2.63 -2.24
CA ALA A 100 18.89 -3.81 -2.27
C ALA A 100 19.76 -5.09 -2.25
N ILE A 101 19.46 -6.02 -1.34
CA ILE A 101 20.08 -7.35 -1.32
C ILE A 101 19.37 -8.32 -2.29
N SER A 102 18.12 -8.03 -2.62
CA SER A 102 17.37 -8.70 -3.67
C SER A 102 16.67 -7.65 -4.55
N PRO A 103 16.88 -7.68 -5.88
CA PRO A 103 16.28 -6.70 -6.77
C PRO A 103 14.78 -6.94 -6.89
N GLU A 104 14.06 -5.89 -7.30
CA GLU A 104 12.69 -6.01 -7.76
C GLU A 104 12.62 -6.99 -8.95
N ARG A 105 11.66 -7.91 -8.91
CA ARG A 105 11.43 -8.89 -9.98
C ARG A 105 9.96 -8.89 -10.40
N ARG A 106 9.74 -8.90 -11.71
CA ARG A 106 8.45 -9.22 -12.32
C ARG A 106 8.52 -10.65 -12.81
N ILE A 107 7.91 -11.56 -12.07
CA ILE A 107 7.81 -12.96 -12.47
C ILE A 107 6.76 -13.04 -13.56
N LYS A 108 7.17 -13.56 -14.71
CA LYS A 108 6.30 -13.77 -15.86
C LYS A 108 6.03 -15.26 -16.05
N ASN A 109 4.83 -15.63 -16.49
CA ASN A 109 4.55 -17.01 -16.92
C ASN A 109 5.12 -17.28 -18.32
N GLU A 110 4.94 -18.52 -18.81
CA GLU A 110 5.35 -18.96 -20.15
C GLU A 110 4.75 -18.10 -21.29
N ASN A 111 3.63 -17.41 -21.03
CA ASN A 111 2.95 -16.51 -21.98
C ASN A 111 3.41 -15.04 -21.88
N GLY A 112 4.42 -14.74 -21.05
CA GLY A 112 4.97 -13.39 -20.87
C GLY A 112 4.14 -12.46 -19.95
N GLU A 113 3.11 -12.99 -19.29
CA GLU A 113 2.21 -12.26 -18.40
C GLU A 113 2.80 -12.14 -17.00
N VAL A 114 2.71 -10.97 -16.37
CA VAL A 114 3.24 -10.76 -15.02
C VAL A 114 2.32 -11.47 -14.03
N VAL A 115 2.75 -12.64 -13.56
CA VAL A 115 2.01 -13.43 -12.57
C VAL A 115 2.31 -13.00 -11.14
N LYS A 116 3.51 -12.45 -10.89
CA LYS A 116 3.90 -12.00 -9.55
C LYS A 116 4.87 -10.83 -9.63
N TYR A 117 4.58 -9.78 -8.85
CA TYR A 117 5.49 -8.67 -8.64
C TYR A 117 6.15 -8.84 -7.27
N VAL A 118 7.48 -9.00 -7.28
CA VAL A 118 8.30 -9.11 -6.07
C VAL A 118 9.05 -7.81 -5.91
N ARG A 119 8.75 -7.07 -4.85
CA ARG A 119 9.49 -5.84 -4.51
C ARG A 119 10.92 -6.15 -4.11
N ALA A 120 11.80 -5.15 -4.26
CA ALA A 120 13.17 -5.25 -3.78
C ALA A 120 13.20 -5.51 -2.26
N GLY A 121 14.15 -6.34 -1.83
CA GLY A 121 14.43 -6.59 -0.42
C GLY A 121 15.74 -5.95 0.01
N TYR A 122 15.76 -5.48 1.27
CA TYR A 122 16.89 -4.73 1.85
C TYR A 122 17.47 -5.39 3.10
N LEU A 123 16.71 -6.29 3.72
CA LEU A 123 17.12 -7.06 4.89
C LEU A 123 16.84 -8.54 4.66
N PRO A 124 17.66 -9.44 5.24
CA PRO A 124 17.34 -10.86 5.33
C PRO A 124 15.99 -11.09 6.03
N ALA A 125 15.27 -12.15 5.64
CA ALA A 125 13.95 -12.48 6.23
C ALA A 125 14.02 -12.79 7.74
N ASP A 126 15.18 -13.23 8.21
CA ASP A 126 15.51 -13.58 9.59
C ASP A 126 16.30 -12.48 10.32
N PHE A 127 16.36 -11.25 9.79
CA PHE A 127 16.99 -10.12 10.47
C PHE A 127 16.34 -9.86 11.84
N ASP A 128 17.15 -9.93 12.89
CA ASP A 128 16.69 -10.00 14.28
C ASP A 128 17.28 -8.91 15.19
N ARG A 129 18.07 -7.98 14.63
CA ARG A 129 18.62 -6.85 15.38
C ARG A 129 17.59 -5.71 15.50
N PRO A 130 17.54 -4.96 16.61
CA PRO A 130 16.62 -3.82 16.74
C PRO A 130 16.85 -2.74 15.69
N MET A 131 15.75 -2.25 15.08
CA MET A 131 15.81 -1.20 14.07
C MET A 131 14.68 -0.18 14.23
N LEU A 132 15.03 1.11 14.21
CA LEU A 132 14.09 2.22 14.11
C LEU A 132 14.09 2.74 12.67
N LEU A 133 12.91 2.77 12.04
CA LEU A 133 12.70 3.17 10.65
C LEU A 133 12.05 4.56 10.61
N ILE A 134 12.69 5.53 9.94
CA ILE A 134 12.19 6.90 9.81
C ILE A 134 11.33 7.04 8.54
N GLY A 135 10.14 7.63 8.69
CA GLY A 135 9.25 7.97 7.57
C GLY A 135 8.87 6.77 6.72
N GLU A 136 9.03 6.90 5.41
CA GLU A 136 8.65 5.85 4.46
C GLU A 136 9.54 4.60 4.48
N LEU A 137 10.66 4.64 5.20
CA LEU A 137 11.55 3.49 5.34
C LEU A 137 10.88 2.34 6.10
N GLY A 138 9.83 2.63 6.88
CA GLY A 138 8.92 1.64 7.46
C GLY A 138 8.37 0.65 6.42
N ASP A 139 7.98 1.16 5.25
CA ASP A 139 7.49 0.34 4.13
C ASP A 139 8.63 -0.16 3.26
N ILE A 140 9.54 0.73 2.83
CA ILE A 140 10.58 0.40 1.84
C ILE A 140 11.44 -0.77 2.32
N VAL A 141 11.90 -0.72 3.57
CA VAL A 141 12.74 -1.77 4.16
C VAL A 141 11.88 -2.93 4.65
N GLY A 142 10.75 -2.63 5.29
CA GLY A 142 9.90 -3.62 5.95
C GLY A 142 9.10 -4.52 5.02
N ARG A 143 8.81 -4.09 3.78
CA ARG A 143 7.87 -4.80 2.90
C ARG A 143 8.30 -6.22 2.58
N SER A 144 9.56 -6.42 2.23
CA SER A 144 10.11 -7.72 1.82
C SER A 144 10.12 -8.75 2.96
N ILE A 145 10.05 -8.28 4.21
CA ILE A 145 10.03 -9.11 5.42
C ILE A 145 8.64 -9.12 6.09
N GLY A 146 7.63 -8.52 5.45
CA GLY A 146 6.24 -8.58 5.90
C GLY A 146 5.95 -7.75 7.15
N LEU A 147 6.58 -6.58 7.32
CA LEU A 147 6.20 -5.69 8.41
C LEU A 147 4.78 -5.14 8.22
N LYS A 148 4.05 -4.98 9.33
CA LYS A 148 2.73 -4.32 9.36
C LYS A 148 2.80 -2.81 9.16
N THR A 149 3.99 -2.22 9.20
CA THR A 149 4.27 -0.78 8.99
C THR A 149 4.26 -0.45 7.49
N ASP A 150 3.16 -0.80 6.84
CA ASP A 150 2.98 -0.69 5.39
C ASP A 150 2.64 0.73 4.93
N TRP A 151 2.71 0.95 3.63
CA TRP A 151 2.32 2.22 3.03
C TRP A 151 0.80 2.40 3.04
N TYR A 152 0.24 3.06 4.07
CA TYR A 152 -1.13 3.54 4.00
C TYR A 152 -1.21 4.89 3.30
N CYS A 153 -0.36 5.84 3.71
CA CYS A 153 -0.29 7.16 3.09
C CYS A 153 1.01 7.89 3.46
N LEU A 154 1.62 8.53 2.45
CA LEU A 154 2.65 9.54 2.66
C LEU A 154 1.97 10.91 2.80
N CYS A 155 1.43 11.16 3.98
CA CYS A 155 0.69 12.38 4.30
C CYS A 155 0.71 12.73 5.78
N LEU A 156 1.69 12.21 6.55
CA LEU A 156 1.82 12.58 7.95
C LEU A 156 2.47 13.96 8.08
N ASP A 157 1.79 14.84 8.79
CA ASP A 157 2.23 16.21 9.06
C ASP A 157 2.78 16.38 10.49
N ALA A 158 2.91 17.62 10.97
CA ALA A 158 3.77 17.96 12.09
C ALA A 158 3.32 17.55 13.51
N HIS A 159 2.09 17.07 13.67
CA HIS A 159 1.50 16.81 14.99
C HIS A 159 1.10 15.36 15.16
N ALA A 160 1.41 14.79 16.33
CA ALA A 160 0.88 13.52 16.79
C ALA A 160 -0.42 13.74 17.57
N HIS A 161 -1.29 12.74 17.54
CA HIS A 161 -2.50 12.68 18.36
C HIS A 161 -2.86 11.23 18.65
N HIS A 162 -3.84 10.98 19.52
CA HIS A 162 -4.23 9.63 19.92
C HIS A 162 -3.02 8.77 20.33
N PHE A 163 -2.01 9.38 20.96
CA PHE A 163 -0.84 8.69 21.47
C PHE A 163 -1.13 8.09 22.85
N ARG A 164 -0.60 6.89 23.10
CA ARG A 164 -0.69 6.22 24.41
C ARG A 164 0.20 6.96 25.40
N THR A 165 -0.39 7.90 26.16
CA THR A 165 0.38 8.78 27.07
C THR A 165 1.24 8.02 28.05
N GLU A 166 0.83 6.84 28.51
CA GLU A 166 1.57 6.00 29.45
C GLU A 166 2.73 5.22 28.80
N HIS A 167 2.86 5.25 27.48
CA HIS A 167 3.91 4.50 26.78
C HIS A 167 5.30 4.99 27.22
N PRO A 168 6.28 4.09 27.51
CA PRO A 168 7.56 4.45 28.09
C PRO A 168 8.33 5.56 27.34
N ILE A 169 8.19 5.64 26.01
CA ILE A 169 8.92 6.61 25.19
C ILE A 169 8.62 8.07 25.56
N PHE A 170 7.44 8.32 26.15
CA PHE A 170 7.01 9.66 26.58
C PHE A 170 7.50 10.00 27.99
N HIS A 171 8.27 9.13 28.65
CA HIS A 171 8.65 9.30 30.05
C HIS A 171 10.12 8.99 30.36
N LYS A 172 10.67 7.94 29.75
CA LYS A 172 11.94 7.33 30.18
C LYS A 172 12.70 6.67 29.02
N PRO A 173 14.03 6.47 29.15
CA PRO A 173 14.88 6.85 30.28
C PRO A 173 15.19 8.34 30.39
N PHE A 174 15.09 9.10 29.30
CA PHE A 174 15.31 10.53 29.29
C PHE A 174 13.99 11.23 29.64
N PRO A 175 13.93 12.04 30.71
CA PRO A 175 12.69 12.69 31.13
C PRO A 175 12.12 13.58 30.03
N VAL A 176 10.84 13.38 29.70
CA VAL A 176 10.11 14.22 28.74
C VAL A 176 9.02 14.98 29.49
N LYS A 177 8.92 16.28 29.23
CA LYS A 177 7.76 17.08 29.63
C LYS A 177 6.92 17.33 28.39
N MET A 178 5.91 16.48 28.19
CA MET A 178 5.02 16.58 27.03
C MET A 178 4.21 17.88 27.06
N THR A 179 4.27 18.64 25.98
CA THR A 179 3.42 19.80 25.74
C THR A 179 2.31 19.42 24.77
N THR A 180 1.07 19.54 25.22
CA THR A 180 -0.11 19.17 24.43
C THR A 180 -1.12 20.30 24.37
N GLU A 181 -1.82 20.41 23.25
CA GLU A 181 -2.80 21.46 22.99
C GLU A 181 -4.03 20.84 22.31
N MET A 182 -5.23 21.28 22.71
CA MET A 182 -6.45 20.97 21.96
C MET A 182 -6.44 21.75 20.64
N ARG A 183 -6.45 21.03 19.51
CA ARG A 183 -6.50 21.63 18.17
C ARG A 183 -7.70 21.09 17.40
N PRO A 184 -8.20 21.82 16.39
CA PRO A 184 -9.27 21.31 15.53
C PRO A 184 -8.90 19.95 14.95
N THR A 185 -9.87 19.05 14.90
CA THR A 185 -9.69 17.74 14.27
C THR A 185 -9.33 17.92 12.79
N PRO A 186 -8.34 17.19 12.26
CA PRO A 186 -7.97 17.30 10.85
C PRO A 186 -9.20 17.14 9.94
N PRO A 187 -9.45 18.07 9.00
CA PRO A 187 -10.65 18.02 8.15
C PRO A 187 -10.79 16.70 7.38
N ASP A 188 -9.67 16.11 6.95
CA ASP A 188 -9.65 14.84 6.23
C ASP A 188 -10.19 13.65 7.03
N ALA A 189 -10.13 13.71 8.37
CA ALA A 189 -10.63 12.63 9.23
C ALA A 189 -12.15 12.41 9.05
N TYR A 190 -12.90 13.46 8.74
CA TYR A 190 -14.36 13.38 8.55
C TYR A 190 -14.75 12.61 7.28
N HIS A 191 -13.85 12.50 6.28
CA HIS A 191 -14.06 11.62 5.13
C HIS A 191 -14.09 10.12 5.49
N TYR A 192 -13.65 9.80 6.70
CA TYR A 192 -13.56 8.44 7.23
C TYR A 192 -14.42 8.25 8.49
N ALA A 193 -15.45 9.09 8.69
CA ALA A 193 -16.29 9.05 9.88
C ALA A 193 -16.93 7.67 10.14
N TYR A 194 -17.20 6.89 9.10
CA TYR A 194 -17.72 5.52 9.21
C TYR A 194 -16.75 4.51 9.84
N TYR A 195 -15.45 4.84 9.95
CA TYR A 195 -14.48 4.04 10.71
C TYR A 195 -14.41 4.42 12.19
N TYR A 196 -15.02 5.54 12.58
CA TYR A 196 -14.99 6.03 13.95
C TYR A 196 -16.23 5.56 14.71
N ASP A 197 -16.03 5.00 15.90
CA ASP A 197 -17.14 4.59 16.75
C ASP A 197 -17.75 5.82 17.42
N GLY A 198 -18.89 6.27 16.90
CA GLY A 198 -19.60 7.46 17.39
C GLY A 198 -19.30 8.71 16.57
N THR A 199 -19.38 9.88 17.20
CA THR A 199 -19.15 11.17 16.53
C THR A 199 -17.71 11.61 16.69
N ILE A 200 -17.04 11.92 15.59
CA ILE A 200 -15.71 12.52 15.60
C ILE A 200 -15.77 13.86 16.34
N PRO A 201 -14.96 14.08 17.39
CA PRO A 201 -14.95 15.35 18.13
C PRO A 201 -14.42 16.48 17.25
N ASP A 202 -14.87 17.71 17.49
CA ASP A 202 -14.42 18.91 16.74
C ASP A 202 -12.97 19.31 17.04
N SER A 203 -12.43 18.85 18.17
CA SER A 203 -11.05 19.07 18.55
C SER A 203 -10.46 17.86 19.26
N ILE A 204 -9.16 17.66 19.08
CA ILE A 204 -8.40 16.58 19.69
C ILE A 204 -7.09 17.10 20.28
N LEU A 205 -6.63 16.40 21.32
CA LEU A 205 -5.36 16.72 21.97
C LEU A 205 -4.20 16.34 21.03
N MET A 206 -3.33 17.31 20.75
CA MET A 206 -2.19 17.13 19.85
C MET A 206 -0.88 17.48 20.54
N TRP A 207 0.17 16.76 20.15
CA TRP A 207 1.56 17.04 20.50
C TRP A 207 2.32 17.44 19.23
N ARG A 208 3.07 18.54 19.27
CA ARG A 208 3.86 18.99 18.11
C ARG A 208 5.20 18.28 18.08
N VAL A 209 5.39 17.43 17.07
CA VAL A 209 6.61 16.63 16.90
C VAL A 209 7.68 17.42 16.14
N GLN A 210 7.26 18.16 15.11
CA GLN A 210 8.16 18.92 14.25
C GLN A 210 7.69 20.37 14.06
N THR A 211 8.65 21.27 13.89
CA THR A 211 8.41 22.72 13.74
C THR A 211 7.96 23.08 12.33
N ARG A 212 8.27 22.23 11.34
CA ARG A 212 7.85 22.37 9.94
C ARG A 212 7.04 21.15 9.52
N GLY A 213 6.14 21.33 8.57
CA GLY A 213 5.25 20.30 8.07
C GLY A 213 4.97 20.53 6.59
N TYR A 214 4.57 19.50 5.84
CA TYR A 214 4.32 19.67 4.41
C TYR A 214 3.10 20.56 4.13
N GLN A 215 2.20 20.71 5.11
CA GLN A 215 1.06 21.63 5.04
C GLN A 215 1.46 23.08 5.32
N THR A 216 2.57 23.31 6.04
CA THR A 216 3.02 24.66 6.44
C THR A 216 4.22 25.16 5.64
N ASP A 217 5.03 24.25 5.10
CA ASP A 217 6.28 24.51 4.43
C ASP A 217 6.32 23.70 3.12
N GLU A 218 6.00 24.36 2.01
CA GLU A 218 6.00 23.75 0.68
C GLU A 218 7.36 23.11 0.36
N GLY A 219 7.32 21.88 -0.18
CA GLY A 219 8.53 21.12 -0.51
C GLY A 219 9.25 20.49 0.68
N PHE A 220 8.72 20.60 1.91
CA PHE A 220 9.25 19.87 3.05
C PHE A 220 8.95 18.37 2.95
N ARG A 221 9.85 17.52 3.46
CA ARG A 221 9.69 16.07 3.47
C ARG A 221 8.40 15.65 4.20
N ILE A 222 7.64 14.78 3.55
CA ILE A 222 6.35 14.29 4.04
C ILE A 222 6.55 13.01 4.86
N GLY A 223 5.88 12.88 6.01
CA GLY A 223 5.92 11.66 6.81
C GLY A 223 4.96 10.58 6.31
N MET A 224 5.11 9.36 6.82
CA MET A 224 4.29 8.21 6.44
C MET A 224 3.46 7.68 7.63
N VAL A 225 2.18 7.41 7.39
CA VAL A 225 1.35 6.59 8.28
C VAL A 225 1.14 5.19 7.71
N ALA A 226 1.08 4.20 8.59
CA ALA A 226 0.74 2.82 8.26
C ALA A 226 -0.74 2.50 8.55
N ARG A 227 -1.23 1.40 7.95
CA ARG A 227 -2.66 1.05 8.01
C ARG A 227 -2.99 0.49 9.39
N PRO A 228 -4.05 0.98 10.07
CA PRO A 228 -4.34 0.55 11.44
C PRO A 228 -5.10 -0.77 11.53
N TRP A 229 -5.75 -1.18 10.44
CA TRP A 229 -6.62 -2.35 10.44
C TRP A 229 -5.81 -3.64 10.52
N GLY A 230 -6.00 -4.38 11.61
CA GLY A 230 -5.20 -5.57 11.95
C GLY A 230 -3.76 -5.24 12.38
N PHE A 231 -3.46 -4.00 12.75
CA PHE A 231 -2.11 -3.66 13.22
C PHE A 231 -1.75 -4.43 14.50
N GLU A 232 -2.63 -4.40 15.50
CA GLU A 232 -2.44 -5.07 16.80
C GLU A 232 -3.15 -6.44 16.91
N ASP A 233 -3.53 -7.05 15.79
CA ASP A 233 -4.12 -8.42 15.80
C ASP A 233 -3.08 -9.54 16.03
N SER A 234 -1.88 -9.18 16.48
CA SER A 234 -0.80 -10.10 16.82
C SER A 234 -0.04 -9.61 18.05
N PRO A 235 0.51 -10.51 18.89
CA PRO A 235 1.13 -10.16 20.17
C PRO A 235 2.46 -9.40 20.03
N ASP A 236 3.05 -9.42 18.84
CA ASP A 236 4.33 -8.80 18.52
C ASP A 236 4.19 -7.38 17.93
N ALA A 237 2.97 -6.88 17.77
CA ALA A 237 2.70 -5.55 17.24
C ALA A 237 2.07 -4.62 18.29
N GLU A 238 2.40 -3.34 18.23
CA GLU A 238 1.91 -2.34 19.17
C GLU A 238 1.70 -0.99 18.48
N TYR A 239 0.50 -0.44 18.58
CA TYR A 239 0.21 0.95 18.20
C TYR A 239 0.65 1.89 19.32
N ILE A 240 1.38 2.96 18.98
CA ILE A 240 1.84 3.95 19.97
C ILE A 240 1.15 5.30 19.75
N SER A 241 1.09 5.78 18.50
CA SER A 241 0.41 7.02 18.17
C SER A 241 -0.07 7.08 16.73
N SER A 242 -1.00 8.01 16.53
CA SER A 242 -1.41 8.52 15.23
C SER A 242 -0.88 9.95 15.08
N GLY A 243 -1.23 10.60 13.98
CA GLY A 243 -0.91 12.00 13.75
C GLY A 243 -1.74 12.60 12.63
N VAL A 244 -1.61 13.91 12.50
CA VAL A 244 -2.33 14.70 11.52
C VAL A 244 -1.97 14.21 10.12
N CYS A 245 -2.94 13.58 9.44
CA CYS A 245 -2.77 13.03 8.11
C CYS A 245 -4.11 12.96 7.37
N ALA A 246 -4.07 12.65 6.08
CA ALA A 246 -5.25 12.53 5.22
C ALA A 246 -5.96 11.16 5.33
N LYS A 247 -5.95 10.54 6.51
CA LYS A 247 -6.47 9.18 6.79
C LYS A 247 -7.25 9.13 8.10
N THR A 248 -7.71 7.94 8.48
CA THR A 248 -8.45 7.70 9.72
C THR A 248 -7.66 8.18 10.96
N LEU A 249 -8.37 8.59 12.01
CA LEU A 249 -7.74 9.09 13.25
C LEU A 249 -6.85 8.05 13.95
N ASN A 250 -7.02 6.76 13.65
CA ASN A 250 -6.19 5.68 14.17
C ASN A 250 -5.02 5.30 13.26
N ALA A 251 -4.79 5.95 12.11
CA ALA A 251 -3.65 5.66 11.24
C ALA A 251 -2.31 5.68 12.00
N VAL A 252 -1.45 4.69 11.77
CA VAL A 252 -0.30 4.46 12.66
C VAL A 252 0.86 5.36 12.27
N ALA A 253 1.12 6.40 13.07
CA ALA A 253 2.26 7.29 12.93
C ALA A 253 3.48 6.77 13.69
N ILE A 254 3.28 6.21 14.88
CA ILE A 254 4.32 5.52 15.65
C ILE A 254 3.77 4.15 16.05
N GLY A 255 4.54 3.10 15.79
CA GLY A 255 4.17 1.73 16.18
C GLY A 255 5.36 0.77 16.11
N ARG A 256 5.27 -0.34 16.83
CA ARG A 256 6.28 -1.40 16.86
C ARG A 256 5.73 -2.66 16.20
N HIS A 257 6.58 -3.40 15.50
CA HIS A 257 6.30 -4.76 15.03
C HIS A 257 7.56 -5.61 15.17
N GLY A 258 7.56 -6.54 16.14
CA GLY A 258 8.73 -7.29 16.53
C GLY A 258 9.88 -6.37 16.98
N ASN A 259 11.06 -6.58 16.39
CA ASN A 259 12.29 -5.82 16.57
C ASN A 259 12.34 -4.51 15.76
N PHE A 260 11.24 -4.09 15.14
CA PHE A 260 11.17 -2.87 14.33
C PHE A 260 10.25 -1.82 14.95
N LEU A 261 10.70 -0.58 15.00
CA LEU A 261 9.90 0.58 15.37
C LEU A 261 9.74 1.52 14.17
N HIS A 262 8.50 1.79 13.80
CA HIS A 262 8.15 2.81 12.80
C HIS A 262 8.00 4.16 13.47
N TRP A 263 8.83 5.12 13.07
CA TRP A 263 8.71 6.52 13.40
C TRP A 263 8.31 7.28 12.13
N GLY A 264 7.01 7.44 11.91
CA GLY A 264 6.48 7.97 10.66
C GLY A 264 6.79 9.44 10.38
N PHE A 265 7.15 10.22 11.41
CA PHE A 265 7.47 11.64 11.26
C PHE A 265 8.77 11.83 10.48
N ALA A 266 8.76 12.80 9.57
CA ALA A 266 9.79 12.95 8.56
C ALA A 266 10.91 13.93 8.92
N ALA A 267 10.71 14.86 9.85
CA ALA A 267 11.69 15.90 10.14
C ALA A 267 13.03 15.36 10.66
N SER A 268 14.13 16.02 10.30
CA SER A 268 15.42 15.85 10.99
C SER A 268 15.42 16.55 12.34
N PRO A 269 16.36 16.27 13.25
CA PRO A 269 16.44 16.96 14.54
C PRO A 269 16.55 18.49 14.45
N LYS A 270 17.01 19.05 13.32
CA LYS A 270 16.99 20.49 13.06
C LYS A 270 15.58 21.09 13.12
N TYR A 271 14.56 20.30 12.78
CA TYR A 271 13.16 20.72 12.74
C TYR A 271 12.29 19.92 13.72
N MET A 272 12.87 19.14 14.64
CA MET A 272 12.12 18.51 15.74
C MET A 272 11.98 19.49 16.90
N THR A 273 10.89 19.40 17.66
CA THR A 273 10.82 20.03 18.98
C THR A 273 11.81 19.35 19.94
N GLU A 274 12.25 20.04 20.99
CA GLU A 274 13.19 19.45 21.97
C GLU A 274 12.61 18.20 22.66
N GLU A 275 11.30 18.24 22.95
CA GLU A 275 10.55 17.10 23.46
C GLU A 275 10.52 15.93 22.47
N ALA A 276 10.36 16.18 21.16
CA ALA A 276 10.42 15.12 20.13
C ALA A 276 11.81 14.49 19.98
N LYS A 277 12.89 15.27 20.09
CA LYS A 277 14.26 14.70 20.12
C LYS A 277 14.41 13.72 21.28
N THR A 278 13.90 14.10 22.46
CA THR A 278 13.96 13.27 23.66
C THR A 278 13.10 12.00 23.51
N VAL A 279 11.87 12.13 23.00
CA VAL A 279 10.97 10.99 22.74
C VAL A 279 11.57 10.04 21.70
N LEU A 280 12.21 10.56 20.65
CA LEU A 280 12.92 9.73 19.67
C LEU A 280 14.09 8.97 20.31
N ALA A 281 14.90 9.64 21.14
CA ALA A 281 15.97 8.98 21.89
C ALA A 281 15.43 7.89 22.83
N ASN A 282 14.30 8.13 23.49
CA ASN A 282 13.62 7.10 24.28
C ASN A 282 13.07 5.95 23.42
N ALA A 283 12.59 6.23 22.21
CA ALA A 283 12.14 5.20 21.26
C ALA A 283 13.28 4.27 20.83
N ILE A 284 14.50 4.82 20.68
CA ILE A 284 15.72 4.02 20.42
C ILE A 284 16.02 3.09 21.60
N VAL A 285 15.96 3.59 22.84
CA VAL A 285 16.15 2.75 24.05
C VAL A 285 15.02 1.74 24.23
N TYR A 286 13.80 2.08 23.82
CA TYR A 286 12.67 1.17 23.87
C TYR A 286 12.88 0.00 22.91
N ILE A 287 13.18 0.28 21.63
CA ILE A 287 13.32 -0.79 20.64
C ILE A 287 14.54 -1.69 20.87
N SER A 288 15.58 -1.19 21.55
CA SER A 288 16.79 -1.98 21.87
C SER A 288 16.50 -3.23 22.72
N GLN A 289 15.37 -3.27 23.42
CA GLN A 289 14.95 -4.39 24.27
C GLN A 289 14.41 -5.58 23.47
N PHE A 290 14.18 -5.41 22.17
CA PHE A 290 13.52 -6.38 21.30
C PHE A 290 14.50 -7.11 20.38
N ALA A 291 15.77 -7.23 20.76
CA ALA A 291 16.73 -8.05 20.01
C ALA A 291 16.28 -9.52 19.99
N GLY A 292 16.29 -10.15 18.81
CA GLY A 292 15.77 -11.52 18.62
C GLY A 292 14.25 -11.59 18.42
N GLU A 293 13.52 -10.50 18.66
CA GLU A 293 12.05 -10.48 18.59
C GLU A 293 11.52 -10.29 17.16
N THR A 294 11.90 -11.18 16.24
CA THR A 294 11.45 -11.11 14.84
C THR A 294 9.91 -11.13 14.71
N PRO A 295 9.36 -10.50 13.65
CA PRO A 295 7.93 -10.56 13.35
C PRO A 295 7.40 -11.98 13.22
N ILE A 296 6.32 -12.27 13.95
CA ILE A 296 5.54 -13.51 13.91
C ILE A 296 4.46 -13.37 12.82
N ALA A 297 3.61 -12.34 12.90
CA ALA A 297 2.53 -12.13 11.95
C ALA A 297 3.02 -11.28 10.76
N ARG A 298 3.21 -11.91 9.59
CA ARG A 298 3.80 -11.24 8.43
C ARG A 298 2.75 -10.75 7.45
N LYS A 299 2.75 -9.44 7.20
CA LYS A 299 1.87 -8.75 6.25
C LYS A 299 2.54 -8.60 4.89
N TYR A 300 2.58 -9.66 4.11
CA TYR A 300 3.13 -9.62 2.74
C TYR A 300 2.17 -8.97 1.73
N ASN A 301 0.86 -9.07 1.97
CA ASN A 301 -0.15 -8.35 1.22
C ASN A 301 -0.52 -7.07 1.99
N ASP A 302 0.01 -5.93 1.54
CA ASP A 302 -0.27 -4.64 2.18
C ASP A 302 -1.75 -4.24 2.06
N ARG A 303 -2.39 -4.61 0.95
CA ARG A 303 -3.80 -4.28 0.65
C ARG A 303 -4.78 -5.37 1.08
N ILE A 304 -4.36 -6.25 1.98
CA ILE A 304 -5.24 -7.28 2.54
C ILE A 304 -6.42 -6.61 3.26
N ALA A 305 -7.63 -7.06 2.93
CA ALA A 305 -8.82 -6.59 3.61
C ALA A 305 -8.93 -7.27 4.98
N THR A 306 -9.33 -6.51 5.98
CA THR A 306 -9.73 -6.97 7.32
C THR A 306 -11.23 -6.73 7.49
N LYS A 307 -11.85 -7.23 8.55
CA LYS A 307 -13.27 -6.97 8.83
C LYS A 307 -13.58 -5.50 9.04
N GLU A 308 -12.60 -4.66 9.38
CA GLU A 308 -12.77 -3.20 9.43
C GLU A 308 -13.26 -2.64 8.08
N TYR A 309 -12.81 -3.20 6.96
CA TYR A 309 -13.23 -2.74 5.63
C TYR A 309 -14.74 -2.90 5.39
N ILE A 310 -15.43 -3.76 6.17
CA ILE A 310 -16.89 -3.90 6.15
C ILE A 310 -17.58 -2.57 6.48
N LYS A 311 -17.04 -1.77 7.40
CA LYS A 311 -17.60 -0.46 7.75
C LYS A 311 -17.70 0.46 6.53
N GLU A 312 -16.67 0.45 5.68
CA GLU A 312 -16.66 1.23 4.43
C GLU A 312 -17.63 0.68 3.39
N VAL A 313 -17.58 -0.61 3.07
CA VAL A 313 -18.46 -1.16 2.02
C VAL A 313 -19.94 -1.16 2.44
N ALA A 314 -20.23 -1.27 3.73
CA ALA A 314 -21.59 -1.09 4.26
C ALA A 314 -22.02 0.37 4.23
N TYR A 315 -21.12 1.33 4.50
CA TYR A 315 -21.43 2.75 4.32
C TYR A 315 -21.72 3.08 2.85
N LEU A 316 -20.88 2.58 1.94
CA LEU A 316 -21.01 2.74 0.49
C LEU A 316 -22.19 1.96 -0.12
N SER A 317 -23.00 1.26 0.68
CA SER A 317 -24.29 0.71 0.24
C SER A 317 -25.48 1.60 0.60
N THR A 318 -25.25 2.80 1.14
CA THR A 318 -26.31 3.68 1.65
C THR A 318 -26.64 4.84 0.71
N LEU A 319 -27.89 5.30 0.77
CA LEU A 319 -28.30 6.54 0.11
C LEU A 319 -27.55 7.77 0.67
N THR A 320 -27.19 7.73 1.96
CA THR A 320 -26.42 8.80 2.62
C THR A 320 -25.05 8.98 1.98
N ALA A 321 -24.28 7.89 1.80
CA ALA A 321 -22.98 7.93 1.15
C ALA A 321 -23.06 8.49 -0.27
N TRP A 322 -24.08 8.07 -1.04
CA TRP A 322 -24.32 8.62 -2.37
C TRP A 322 -24.64 10.12 -2.35
N LYS A 323 -25.51 10.57 -1.43
CA LYS A 323 -25.86 12.00 -1.30
C LYS A 323 -24.65 12.85 -0.94
N GLU A 324 -23.81 12.39 -0.02
CA GLU A 324 -22.58 13.08 0.34
C GLU A 324 -21.61 13.15 -0.83
N ARG A 325 -21.46 12.06 -1.59
CA ARG A 325 -20.65 12.06 -2.81
C ARG A 325 -21.16 13.07 -3.83
N VAL A 326 -22.46 13.08 -4.11
CA VAL A 326 -23.07 14.04 -5.05
C VAL A 326 -22.89 15.48 -4.57
N LYS A 327 -22.97 15.73 -3.26
CA LYS A 327 -22.69 17.05 -2.68
C LYS A 327 -21.22 17.45 -2.92
N SER A 328 -20.29 16.57 -2.59
CA SER A 328 -18.85 16.80 -2.79
C SER A 328 -18.50 17.03 -4.25
N ASP A 329 -19.06 16.25 -5.18
CA ASP A 329 -18.83 16.40 -6.62
C ASP A 329 -19.33 17.77 -7.11
N LYS A 330 -20.49 18.24 -6.62
CA LYS A 330 -21.03 19.57 -6.94
C LYS A 330 -20.19 20.72 -6.40
N GLU A 331 -19.70 20.59 -5.15
CA GLU A 331 -18.83 21.59 -4.53
C GLU A 331 -17.48 21.69 -5.27
N TRP A 332 -16.90 20.55 -5.64
CA TRP A 332 -15.70 20.47 -6.48
C TRP A 332 -15.92 21.10 -7.86
N GLU A 333 -17.02 20.76 -8.54
CA GLU A 333 -17.36 21.33 -9.84
C GLU A 333 -17.51 22.86 -9.77
N ALA A 334 -18.22 23.38 -8.76
CA ALA A 334 -18.36 24.81 -8.55
C ALA A 334 -17.00 25.50 -8.30
N GLY A 335 -16.11 24.86 -7.54
CA GLY A 335 -14.74 25.33 -7.32
C GLY A 335 -13.92 25.38 -8.62
N MET A 336 -13.96 24.32 -9.42
CA MET A 336 -13.27 24.24 -10.70
C MET A 336 -13.78 25.27 -11.71
N LEU A 337 -15.09 25.50 -11.79
CA LEU A 337 -15.67 26.54 -12.64
C LEU A 337 -15.27 27.96 -12.19
N MET A 338 -15.11 28.18 -10.88
CA MET A 338 -14.59 29.44 -10.36
C MET A 338 -13.13 29.66 -10.75
N GLU A 339 -12.28 28.64 -10.60
CA GLU A 339 -10.88 28.69 -11.02
C GLU A 339 -10.74 28.84 -12.54
N GLN A 340 -11.61 28.20 -13.32
CA GLN A 340 -11.67 28.36 -14.76
C GLN A 340 -11.92 29.82 -15.15
N LYS A 341 -12.88 30.49 -14.47
CA LYS A 341 -13.15 31.91 -14.69
C LYS A 341 -11.95 32.78 -14.35
N LYS A 342 -11.27 32.53 -13.22
CA LYS A 342 -10.04 33.26 -12.83
C LYS A 342 -8.92 33.06 -13.85
N ALA A 343 -8.73 31.83 -14.33
CA ALA A 343 -7.75 31.51 -15.34
C ALA A 343 -8.02 32.24 -16.67
N LEU A 344 -9.29 32.31 -17.12
CA LEU A 344 -9.68 33.09 -18.30
C LEU A 344 -9.41 34.58 -18.14
N GLU A 345 -9.73 35.18 -17.00
CA GLU A 345 -9.46 36.60 -16.72
C GLU A 345 -7.96 36.91 -16.67
N LYS A 346 -7.16 35.97 -16.13
CA LYS A 346 -5.70 36.09 -16.04
C LYS A 346 -5.05 35.95 -17.42
N LEU A 347 -5.55 35.03 -18.25
CA LEU A 347 -5.15 34.86 -19.64
C LEU A 347 -5.46 36.11 -20.47
N ALA A 348 -6.65 36.71 -20.28
CA ALA A 348 -7.05 37.96 -20.95
C ALA A 348 -6.13 39.15 -20.60
N LYS A 349 -5.45 39.11 -19.44
CA LYS A 349 -4.46 40.11 -19.01
C LYS A 349 -3.03 39.79 -19.47
N GLY A 350 -2.82 38.71 -20.23
CA GLY A 350 -1.50 38.30 -20.74
C GLY A 350 -0.58 37.67 -19.69
N ASN A 351 -1.11 37.23 -18.55
CA ASN A 351 -0.32 36.64 -17.47
C ASN A 351 -0.12 35.12 -17.64
N ILE A 352 0.96 34.59 -17.09
CA ILE A 352 1.27 33.15 -17.10
C ILE A 352 0.36 32.41 -16.11
N LEU A 353 -0.26 31.31 -16.59
CA LEU A 353 -1.10 30.44 -15.79
C LEU A 353 -0.26 29.38 -15.05
N SER A 354 -0.65 29.11 -13.81
CA SER A 354 -0.21 27.97 -12.99
C SER A 354 -0.76 26.64 -13.52
N GLY A 355 -0.29 25.50 -12.98
CA GLY A 355 -0.78 24.17 -13.37
C GLY A 355 -2.29 24.01 -13.15
N ILE A 356 -2.78 24.31 -11.94
CA ILE A 356 -4.21 24.24 -11.59
C ILE A 356 -5.07 25.15 -12.48
N GLU A 357 -4.59 26.34 -12.84
CA GLU A 357 -5.33 27.24 -13.73
C GLU A 357 -5.45 26.67 -15.14
N LYS A 358 -4.42 25.96 -15.64
CA LYS A 358 -4.50 25.25 -16.92
C LYS A 358 -5.46 24.07 -16.86
N ASP A 359 -5.42 23.29 -15.79
CA ASP A 359 -6.33 22.17 -15.57
C ASP A 359 -7.79 22.64 -15.49
N ALA A 360 -8.03 23.77 -14.81
CA ALA A 360 -9.35 24.39 -14.74
C ALA A 360 -9.86 24.87 -16.10
N LEU A 361 -9.00 25.36 -17.00
CA LEU A 361 -9.41 25.69 -18.36
C LEU A 361 -9.86 24.45 -19.16
N ALA A 362 -9.25 23.30 -18.92
CA ALA A 362 -9.61 22.04 -19.56
C ALA A 362 -10.85 21.36 -18.92
N PHE A 363 -11.26 21.79 -17.73
CA PHE A 363 -12.32 21.15 -16.97
C PHE A 363 -13.69 21.27 -17.66
N LYS A 364 -14.40 20.13 -17.73
CA LYS A 364 -15.78 20.02 -18.21
C LYS A 364 -16.63 19.32 -17.15
N PRO A 365 -17.75 19.92 -16.70
CA PRO A 365 -18.71 19.28 -15.81
C PRO A 365 -19.12 17.89 -16.28
N GLN A 366 -19.24 16.96 -15.33
CA GLN A 366 -19.67 15.58 -15.60
C GLN A 366 -21.10 15.39 -15.09
N LYS A 367 -21.84 14.49 -15.74
CA LYS A 367 -23.17 14.12 -15.25
C LYS A 367 -23.04 13.45 -13.87
N PRO A 368 -23.81 13.87 -12.85
CA PRO A 368 -23.77 13.21 -11.55
C PRO A 368 -24.12 11.73 -11.65
N MET A 369 -23.37 10.92 -10.91
CA MET A 369 -23.58 9.48 -10.80
C MET A 369 -24.97 9.18 -10.24
N SER A 370 -25.71 8.26 -10.87
CA SER A 370 -26.97 7.76 -10.32
C SER A 370 -26.72 6.88 -9.09
N TYR A 371 -27.71 6.75 -8.20
CA TYR A 371 -27.57 5.85 -7.04
C TYR A 371 -27.38 4.39 -7.46
N GLU A 372 -28.02 3.98 -8.56
CA GLU A 372 -27.85 2.64 -9.12
C GLU A 372 -26.41 2.39 -9.59
N ASP A 373 -25.81 3.33 -10.34
CA ASP A 373 -24.42 3.21 -10.81
C ASP A 373 -23.41 3.28 -9.65
N PHE A 374 -23.73 4.04 -8.60
CA PHE A 374 -22.96 4.07 -7.36
C PHE A 374 -22.93 2.69 -6.70
N LEU A 375 -24.09 2.05 -6.54
CA LEU A 375 -24.16 0.71 -5.96
C LEU A 375 -23.50 -0.34 -6.87
N LYS A 376 -23.70 -0.30 -8.20
CA LYS A 376 -22.99 -1.19 -9.13
C LYS A 376 -21.47 -1.08 -9.01
N ARG A 377 -20.96 0.14 -8.85
CA ARG A 377 -19.52 0.42 -8.69
C ARG A 377 -18.96 -0.18 -7.40
N TYR A 378 -19.62 0.06 -6.26
CA TYR A 378 -19.07 -0.28 -4.95
C TYR A 378 -19.47 -1.67 -4.45
N GLN A 379 -20.67 -2.14 -4.77
CA GLN A 379 -21.20 -3.43 -4.32
C GLN A 379 -20.94 -4.58 -5.32
N LYS A 380 -20.56 -4.25 -6.56
CA LYS A 380 -20.14 -5.22 -7.60
C LYS A 380 -21.16 -6.37 -7.73
N ARG A 381 -20.73 -7.62 -7.63
CA ARG A 381 -21.59 -8.82 -7.74
C ARG A 381 -22.72 -8.88 -6.70
N LEU A 382 -22.61 -8.17 -5.57
CA LEU A 382 -23.68 -8.12 -4.58
C LEU A 382 -24.89 -7.33 -5.10
N PHE A 383 -24.67 -6.36 -6.00
CA PHE A 383 -25.75 -5.62 -6.66
C PHE A 383 -26.66 -6.52 -7.49
N GLU A 384 -26.12 -7.54 -8.17
CA GLU A 384 -26.92 -8.50 -8.94
C GLU A 384 -27.93 -9.26 -8.07
N LYS A 385 -27.65 -9.39 -6.76
CA LYS A 385 -28.49 -10.09 -5.80
C LYS A 385 -29.44 -9.17 -5.04
N LEU A 386 -28.96 -8.00 -4.63
CA LEU A 386 -29.67 -7.12 -3.70
C LEU A 386 -30.25 -5.86 -4.36
N GLY A 387 -29.83 -5.54 -5.59
CA GLY A 387 -30.26 -4.34 -6.30
C GLY A 387 -30.01 -3.07 -5.49
N MET A 388 -31.03 -2.25 -5.35
CA MET A 388 -31.00 -0.97 -4.61
C MET A 388 -31.57 -1.06 -3.19
N ASP A 389 -31.76 -2.28 -2.64
CA ASP A 389 -32.30 -2.47 -1.29
C ASP A 389 -31.21 -2.26 -0.23
N GLU A 390 -31.13 -1.01 0.27
CA GLU A 390 -30.20 -0.60 1.32
C GLU A 390 -30.31 -1.45 2.61
N VAL A 391 -31.52 -1.84 2.99
CA VAL A 391 -31.74 -2.66 4.21
C VAL A 391 -31.20 -4.06 4.03
N ALA A 392 -31.32 -4.62 2.82
CA ALA A 392 -30.76 -5.92 2.50
C ALA A 392 -29.23 -5.93 2.59
N TYR A 393 -28.53 -4.86 2.17
CA TYR A 393 -27.08 -4.75 2.34
C TYR A 393 -26.67 -4.72 3.81
N ALA A 394 -27.34 -3.90 4.63
CA ALA A 394 -27.04 -3.82 6.06
C ALA A 394 -27.22 -5.18 6.74
N ARG A 395 -28.30 -5.91 6.39
CA ARG A 395 -28.52 -7.28 6.87
C ARG A 395 -27.44 -8.24 6.38
N TYR A 396 -27.07 -8.20 5.10
CA TYR A 396 -26.04 -9.05 4.53
C TYR A 396 -24.70 -8.90 5.26
N TYR A 397 -24.22 -7.68 5.44
CA TYR A 397 -22.93 -7.44 6.12
C TYR A 397 -22.98 -7.85 7.59
N LYS A 398 -24.10 -7.61 8.28
CA LYS A 398 -24.29 -8.00 9.68
C LYS A 398 -24.34 -9.52 9.84
N ASP A 399 -25.19 -10.20 9.09
CA ASP A 399 -25.45 -11.65 9.25
C ASP A 399 -24.24 -12.51 8.83
N ASN A 400 -23.34 -11.95 8.01
CA ASN A 400 -22.14 -12.63 7.53
C ASN A 400 -20.84 -12.13 8.18
N TYR A 401 -20.90 -11.21 9.14
CA TYR A 401 -19.72 -10.54 9.72
C TYR A 401 -18.63 -11.53 10.16
N ASP A 402 -19.04 -12.58 10.88
CA ASP A 402 -18.16 -13.61 11.45
C ASP A 402 -17.51 -14.53 10.41
N TYR A 403 -18.01 -14.51 9.17
CA TYR A 403 -17.64 -15.43 8.10
C TYR A 403 -16.97 -14.74 6.91
N PHE A 404 -16.82 -13.41 6.93
CA PHE A 404 -16.03 -12.73 5.89
C PHE A 404 -14.57 -13.13 5.97
N TYR A 405 -13.95 -13.34 4.81
CA TYR A 405 -12.57 -13.71 4.62
C TYR A 405 -11.95 -12.86 3.50
N GLY A 406 -10.76 -12.32 3.73
CA GLY A 406 -10.06 -11.41 2.80
C GLY A 406 -8.70 -11.89 2.34
N GLY A 407 -8.33 -13.16 2.61
CA GLY A 407 -6.95 -13.64 2.61
C GLY A 407 -6.11 -13.49 1.33
N GLU A 408 -6.70 -13.16 0.17
CA GLU A 408 -5.97 -12.87 -1.07
C GLU A 408 -6.62 -11.68 -1.81
N GLY A 409 -5.82 -10.93 -2.58
CA GLY A 409 -6.28 -9.80 -3.39
C GLY A 409 -6.18 -8.44 -2.70
N MET A 410 -6.73 -7.41 -3.35
CA MET A 410 -6.69 -6.02 -2.86
C MET A 410 -8.10 -5.59 -2.44
N TYR A 411 -8.28 -5.29 -1.14
CA TYR A 411 -9.58 -4.88 -0.58
C TYR A 411 -10.75 -5.80 -0.99
N ASN A 412 -10.50 -7.10 -0.96
CA ASN A 412 -11.49 -8.11 -1.31
C ASN A 412 -11.98 -8.81 -0.03
N LEU A 413 -13.29 -8.86 0.17
CA LEU A 413 -13.92 -9.65 1.23
C LEU A 413 -15.01 -10.52 0.61
N VAL A 414 -14.98 -11.80 0.96
CA VAL A 414 -15.99 -12.78 0.54
C VAL A 414 -16.47 -13.57 1.74
N VAL A 415 -17.71 -14.05 1.71
CA VAL A 415 -18.20 -14.96 2.74
C VAL A 415 -17.58 -16.33 2.53
N ASP A 416 -16.93 -16.85 3.56
CA ASP A 416 -16.41 -18.22 3.57
C ASP A 416 -17.54 -19.20 3.86
N GLU A 417 -18.16 -19.72 2.80
CA GLU A 417 -19.29 -20.64 2.91
C GLU A 417 -18.92 -21.98 3.59
N ASP A 418 -17.66 -22.42 3.51
CA ASP A 418 -17.20 -23.61 4.25
C ASP A 418 -17.32 -23.36 5.76
N VAL A 419 -16.77 -22.24 6.24
CA VAL A 419 -16.80 -21.87 7.66
C VAL A 419 -18.21 -21.52 8.13
N LYS A 420 -18.97 -20.76 7.31
CA LYS A 420 -20.36 -20.42 7.60
C LYS A 420 -21.24 -21.65 7.78
N SER A 421 -21.03 -22.70 6.98
CA SER A 421 -21.77 -23.97 7.13
C SER A 421 -21.54 -24.67 8.48
N LEU A 422 -20.43 -24.38 9.16
CA LEU A 422 -20.11 -24.92 10.47
C LEU A 422 -20.66 -24.06 11.63
N GLY A 423 -21.10 -22.83 11.35
CA GLY A 423 -21.66 -21.92 12.37
C GLY A 423 -20.65 -21.43 13.41
N ILE A 424 -19.34 -21.51 13.11
CA ILE A 424 -18.26 -21.07 14.01
C ILE A 424 -17.51 -19.92 13.33
N PRO A 425 -17.35 -18.74 13.98
CA PRO A 425 -16.59 -17.62 13.41
C PRO A 425 -15.17 -18.01 13.01
N ASN A 426 -14.65 -17.39 11.96
CA ASN A 426 -13.33 -17.75 11.44
C ASN A 426 -12.15 -17.42 12.36
N ASN A 427 -12.34 -16.51 13.31
CA ASN A 427 -11.37 -16.12 14.34
C ASN A 427 -11.57 -16.83 15.68
N ASP A 428 -12.54 -17.75 15.78
CA ASP A 428 -12.74 -18.59 16.95
C ASP A 428 -11.99 -19.93 16.84
N ILE A 429 -11.05 -20.18 17.75
CA ILE A 429 -10.21 -21.38 17.77
C ILE A 429 -11.00 -22.70 17.79
N ARG A 430 -12.28 -22.69 18.21
CA ARG A 430 -13.19 -23.84 18.11
C ARG A 430 -13.37 -24.31 16.66
N LEU A 431 -13.15 -23.45 15.67
CA LEU A 431 -13.16 -23.82 14.25
C LEU A 431 -12.08 -24.87 13.96
N LEU A 432 -10.86 -24.68 14.49
CA LEU A 432 -9.79 -25.66 14.34
C LEU A 432 -10.15 -26.98 15.03
N ASP A 433 -10.71 -26.91 16.24
CA ASP A 433 -11.13 -28.09 16.98
C ASP A 433 -12.19 -28.92 16.23
N LYS A 434 -13.22 -28.25 15.71
CA LYS A 434 -14.29 -28.87 14.91
C LYS A 434 -13.76 -29.47 13.62
N THR A 435 -12.90 -28.76 12.90
CA THR A 435 -12.35 -29.26 11.63
C THR A 435 -11.38 -30.42 11.81
N ILE A 436 -10.61 -30.45 12.90
CA ILE A 436 -9.78 -31.60 13.24
C ILE A 436 -10.66 -32.79 13.63
N SER A 437 -11.72 -32.58 14.43
CA SER A 437 -12.70 -33.63 14.75
C SER A 437 -13.33 -34.23 13.49
N MET A 438 -13.64 -33.41 12.49
CA MET A 438 -14.15 -33.91 11.20
C MET A 438 -13.15 -34.85 10.51
N LEU A 439 -11.84 -34.54 10.56
CA LEU A 439 -10.79 -35.45 10.04
C LEU A 439 -10.68 -36.74 10.86
N GLU A 440 -10.76 -36.66 12.19
CA GLU A 440 -10.68 -37.82 13.10
C GLU A 440 -11.81 -38.83 12.84
N HIS A 441 -13.00 -38.34 12.47
CA HIS A 441 -14.20 -39.17 12.24
C HIS A 441 -14.47 -39.48 10.76
N GLY A 442 -13.66 -38.94 9.83
CA GLY A 442 -13.87 -39.12 8.39
C GLY A 442 -15.08 -38.36 7.83
N GLU A 443 -15.54 -37.30 8.51
CA GLU A 443 -16.69 -36.49 8.12
C GLU A 443 -16.27 -35.31 7.25
N GLU A 444 -16.89 -35.11 6.08
CA GLU A 444 -16.63 -33.98 5.17
C GLU A 444 -15.12 -33.63 5.02
N VAL A 445 -14.28 -34.66 4.87
CA VAL A 445 -12.81 -34.58 4.96
C VAL A 445 -12.22 -33.47 4.08
N ASP A 446 -12.75 -33.30 2.86
CA ASP A 446 -12.26 -32.27 1.95
C ASP A 446 -12.54 -30.85 2.45
N LYS A 447 -13.70 -30.61 3.07
CA LYS A 447 -14.03 -29.32 3.70
C LYS A 447 -13.07 -29.04 4.85
N ALA A 448 -12.87 -30.02 5.73
CA ALA A 448 -11.94 -29.89 6.86
C ALA A 448 -10.52 -29.57 6.38
N LYS A 449 -10.00 -30.28 5.36
CA LYS A 449 -8.69 -30.00 4.75
C LYS A 449 -8.62 -28.61 4.14
N ARG A 450 -9.66 -28.16 3.42
CA ARG A 450 -9.69 -26.79 2.84
C ARG A 450 -9.62 -25.72 3.92
N ILE A 451 -10.42 -25.84 4.99
CA ILE A 451 -10.43 -24.88 6.10
C ILE A 451 -9.07 -24.85 6.81
N LEU A 452 -8.52 -26.01 7.19
CA LEU A 452 -7.21 -26.09 7.86
C LEU A 452 -6.09 -25.52 6.98
N LYS A 453 -6.09 -25.80 5.68
CA LYS A 453 -5.13 -25.25 4.71
C LYS A 453 -5.25 -23.73 4.56
N ARG A 454 -6.48 -23.20 4.59
CA ARG A 454 -6.79 -21.77 4.43
C ARG A 454 -6.35 -20.94 5.64
N TYR A 455 -6.67 -21.44 6.84
CA TYR A 455 -6.51 -20.69 8.09
C TYR A 455 -5.25 -21.06 8.88
N THR A 456 -4.40 -21.97 8.40
CA THR A 456 -3.13 -22.30 9.08
C THR A 456 -1.99 -22.47 8.08
N LEU A 457 -0.77 -22.32 8.59
CA LEU A 457 0.46 -22.63 7.84
C LEU A 457 0.96 -24.07 8.10
N CYS A 458 0.18 -24.89 8.81
CA CYS A 458 0.52 -26.28 9.09
C CYS A 458 0.15 -27.21 7.92
N ARG A 459 0.92 -28.27 7.71
CA ARG A 459 0.69 -29.27 6.63
C ARG A 459 0.89 -30.69 7.14
N PHE A 460 0.13 -31.08 8.15
CA PHE A 460 0.16 -32.43 8.70
C PHE A 460 -0.59 -33.42 7.81
N SER A 461 -0.13 -34.67 7.80
CA SER A 461 -0.70 -35.74 6.97
C SER A 461 -1.84 -36.48 7.66
N THR A 462 -1.84 -36.50 9.00
CA THR A 462 -2.79 -37.27 9.80
C THR A 462 -3.60 -36.38 10.74
N ALA A 463 -4.82 -36.83 11.09
CA ALA A 463 -5.66 -36.12 12.05
C ALA A 463 -5.01 -36.04 13.45
N GLN A 464 -4.25 -37.07 13.84
CA GLN A 464 -3.54 -37.11 15.12
C GLN A 464 -2.49 -35.99 15.22
N GLU A 465 -1.68 -35.78 14.19
CA GLU A 465 -0.69 -34.69 14.17
C GLU A 465 -1.35 -33.31 14.30
N TRP A 466 -2.49 -33.10 13.64
CA TRP A 466 -3.28 -31.87 13.81
C TRP A 466 -3.76 -31.70 15.25
N ARG A 467 -4.29 -32.76 15.86
CA ARG A 467 -4.79 -32.77 17.24
C ARG A 467 -3.67 -32.50 18.24
N ASP A 468 -2.53 -33.14 18.07
CA ASP A 468 -1.35 -32.97 18.92
C ASP A 468 -0.83 -31.53 18.85
N TRP A 469 -0.72 -30.97 17.64
CA TRP A 469 -0.31 -29.58 17.43
C TRP A 469 -1.27 -28.59 18.09
N LEU A 470 -2.58 -28.76 17.89
CA LEU A 470 -3.58 -27.88 18.50
C LEU A 470 -3.54 -27.97 20.03
N THR A 471 -3.42 -29.19 20.57
CA THR A 471 -3.39 -29.41 22.02
C THR A 471 -2.13 -28.81 22.65
N ALA A 472 -0.96 -29.01 22.05
CA ALA A 472 0.31 -28.50 22.56
C ALA A 472 0.44 -26.97 22.50
N ASN A 473 -0.25 -26.32 21.55
CA ASN A 473 -0.09 -24.89 21.28
C ASN A 473 -1.34 -24.05 21.58
N ARG A 474 -2.43 -24.64 22.10
CA ARG A 474 -3.74 -23.99 22.25
C ARG A 474 -3.66 -22.59 22.87
N ASP A 475 -2.93 -22.45 23.97
CA ASP A 475 -2.82 -21.19 24.72
C ASP A 475 -1.92 -20.14 24.05
N LYS A 476 -1.16 -20.54 23.03
CA LYS A 476 -0.28 -19.66 22.25
C LYS A 476 -0.86 -19.30 20.90
N ILE A 477 -1.93 -19.97 20.45
CA ILE A 477 -2.52 -19.72 19.14
C ILE A 477 -3.30 -18.40 19.17
N PHE A 478 -3.07 -17.56 18.16
CA PHE A 478 -3.81 -16.32 17.94
C PHE A 478 -4.21 -16.19 16.47
N PHE A 479 -5.23 -15.39 16.19
CA PHE A 479 -5.74 -15.15 14.84
C PHE A 479 -5.36 -13.76 14.35
N THR A 480 -4.81 -13.67 13.14
CA THR A 480 -4.44 -12.40 12.51
C THR A 480 -5.06 -12.28 11.12
N GLU A 481 -5.82 -11.21 10.89
CA GLU A 481 -6.37 -10.87 9.58
C GLU A 481 -5.29 -10.24 8.71
N ALA A 482 -4.53 -9.28 9.27
CA ALA A 482 -3.45 -8.60 8.55
C ALA A 482 -2.29 -9.53 8.20
N GLY A 483 -2.03 -10.55 9.03
CA GLY A 483 -1.04 -11.59 8.78
C GLY A 483 -1.48 -12.63 7.75
N GLY A 484 -2.63 -12.46 7.08
CA GLY A 484 -3.07 -13.37 6.01
C GLY A 484 -4.29 -14.22 6.34
N TRP A 485 -5.09 -13.81 7.34
CA TRP A 485 -6.25 -14.56 7.86
C TRP A 485 -5.86 -15.94 8.39
N LEU A 486 -4.91 -15.97 9.32
CA LEU A 486 -4.27 -17.19 9.80
C LEU A 486 -4.34 -17.30 11.33
N TYR A 487 -4.50 -18.53 11.81
CA TYR A 487 -4.08 -18.96 13.13
C TYR A 487 -2.57 -19.20 13.13
N LEU A 488 -1.86 -18.41 13.91
CA LEU A 488 -0.41 -18.49 14.12
C LEU A 488 -0.13 -18.88 15.57
N VAL A 489 1.09 -19.31 15.85
CA VAL A 489 1.54 -19.65 17.21
C VAL A 489 2.41 -18.52 17.74
N ASN A 490 2.16 -18.02 18.95
CA ASN A 490 3.01 -17.03 19.61
C ASN A 490 4.34 -17.65 20.06
N THR A 491 5.24 -17.86 19.11
CA THR A 491 6.58 -18.43 19.30
C THR A 491 7.49 -18.04 18.15
N ARG A 492 8.80 -17.99 18.43
CA ARG A 492 9.86 -17.82 17.44
C ARG A 492 10.71 -19.09 17.26
N ASP A 493 10.33 -20.17 17.95
CA ASP A 493 10.93 -21.48 17.76
C ASP A 493 10.53 -22.04 16.38
N LYS A 494 11.51 -22.12 15.48
CA LYS A 494 11.33 -22.61 14.10
C LYS A 494 10.93 -24.09 14.04
N ASN A 495 11.09 -24.84 15.12
CA ASN A 495 10.68 -26.24 15.19
C ASN A 495 9.18 -26.42 15.49
N ILE A 496 8.49 -25.35 15.90
CA ILE A 496 7.04 -25.38 16.11
C ILE A 496 6.35 -24.97 14.79
N PRO A 497 5.60 -25.88 14.14
CA PRO A 497 4.85 -25.55 12.93
C PRO A 497 3.78 -24.48 13.21
N GLY A 498 3.47 -23.67 12.19
CA GLY A 498 2.37 -22.71 12.26
C GLY A 498 2.72 -21.28 11.84
N ASN A 499 4.02 -20.97 11.71
CA ASN A 499 4.50 -19.61 11.38
C ASN A 499 5.34 -19.54 10.09
N ASP A 500 5.48 -20.65 9.35
CA ASP A 500 6.27 -20.69 8.11
C ASP A 500 5.43 -20.25 6.90
N TYR A 501 5.63 -19.00 6.47
CA TYR A 501 4.92 -18.42 5.32
C TYR A 501 5.38 -18.97 3.97
N GLN A 502 6.53 -19.64 3.88
CA GLN A 502 7.01 -20.24 2.62
C GLN A 502 6.06 -21.32 2.10
N VAL A 503 5.28 -21.93 3.01
CA VAL A 503 4.22 -22.89 2.69
C VAL A 503 3.16 -22.31 1.74
N LYS A 504 2.92 -20.98 1.76
CA LYS A 504 2.02 -20.33 0.79
C LYS A 504 2.70 -20.10 -0.56
N GLU A 505 3.99 -19.75 -0.57
CA GLU A 505 4.73 -19.50 -1.82
C GLU A 505 4.85 -20.77 -2.68
N GLN A 506 5.09 -21.92 -2.05
CA GLN A 506 5.15 -23.23 -2.72
C GLN A 506 3.80 -23.66 -3.32
N GLN A 507 2.67 -23.10 -2.85
CA GLN A 507 1.33 -23.40 -3.37
C GLN A 507 0.91 -22.47 -4.51
N GLU A 508 1.48 -21.27 -4.59
CA GLU A 508 1.27 -20.36 -5.73
C GLU A 508 1.97 -20.87 -7.00
N GLU A 509 3.07 -21.62 -6.87
CA GLU A 509 3.78 -22.25 -7.99
C GLU A 509 2.99 -23.41 -8.65
N GLU A 510 1.95 -23.93 -7.99
CA GLU A 510 1.13 -25.04 -8.50
C GLU A 510 -0.23 -24.62 -9.10
N LYS A 511 -0.60 -23.34 -9.08
CA LYS A 511 -1.80 -22.84 -9.76
C LYS A 511 -1.49 -22.47 -11.20
N LYS A 512 -1.76 -23.40 -12.14
CA LYS A 512 -2.02 -23.02 -13.55
C LYS A 512 -3.24 -22.10 -13.59
N SER A 513 -3.03 -20.83 -13.88
CA SER A 513 -4.09 -19.86 -14.13
C SER A 513 -4.69 -20.09 -15.51
N GLU A 514 -6.00 -20.29 -15.57
CA GLU A 514 -6.77 -20.09 -16.82
C GLU A 514 -6.79 -18.60 -17.19
N LEU A 515 -6.92 -18.29 -18.49
CA LEU A 515 -6.87 -16.92 -19.02
C LEU A 515 -8.08 -16.09 -18.55
N THR A 516 -7.85 -15.14 -17.64
CA THR A 516 -8.77 -14.03 -17.34
C THR A 516 -7.98 -12.73 -17.21
N THR A 517 -8.58 -11.58 -17.57
CA THR A 517 -7.96 -10.26 -17.40
C THR A 517 -8.22 -9.69 -16.00
N ASP A 518 -7.24 -9.00 -15.42
CA ASP A 518 -7.33 -8.29 -14.13
C ASP A 518 -6.41 -7.05 -14.11
N ASP A 519 -6.34 -6.32 -13.00
CA ASP A 519 -5.48 -5.13 -12.85
C ASP A 519 -3.97 -5.43 -13.01
N LYS A 520 -3.54 -6.69 -12.86
CA LYS A 520 -2.13 -7.10 -13.04
C LYS A 520 -1.84 -7.54 -14.48
N ASN A 521 -2.84 -8.10 -15.16
CA ASN A 521 -2.81 -8.57 -16.53
C ASN A 521 -3.99 -7.98 -17.30
N PRO A 522 -3.95 -6.67 -17.60
CA PRO A 522 -5.11 -5.96 -18.15
C PRO A 522 -5.41 -6.32 -19.59
N VAL A 523 -4.52 -7.02 -20.30
CA VAL A 523 -4.72 -7.43 -21.69
C VAL A 523 -4.47 -8.91 -21.80
N ALA A 524 -5.44 -9.66 -22.33
CA ALA A 524 -5.32 -11.05 -22.73
C ALA A 524 -5.50 -11.16 -24.24
N ILE A 525 -4.76 -12.07 -24.89
CA ILE A 525 -4.91 -12.33 -26.33
C ILE A 525 -5.17 -13.81 -26.56
N GLU A 526 -6.06 -14.08 -27.50
CA GLU A 526 -6.31 -15.40 -28.07
C GLU A 526 -6.29 -15.30 -29.60
N ALA A 527 -5.99 -16.39 -30.29
CA ALA A 527 -6.05 -16.40 -31.75
C ALA A 527 -6.69 -17.69 -32.25
N ALA A 528 -7.43 -17.59 -33.34
CA ALA A 528 -8.16 -18.69 -33.97
C ALA A 528 -8.01 -18.63 -35.50
N VAL A 529 -8.23 -19.78 -36.14
CA VAL A 529 -8.25 -19.92 -37.60
C VAL A 529 -9.67 -20.21 -38.03
N GLU A 530 -10.22 -19.39 -38.93
CA GLU A 530 -11.56 -19.53 -39.49
C GLU A 530 -11.45 -19.89 -40.98
N ASN A 531 -12.22 -20.87 -41.48
CA ASN A 531 -12.28 -21.16 -42.92
C ASN A 531 -13.29 -20.21 -43.59
N LEU A 532 -12.88 -19.56 -44.68
CA LEU A 532 -13.72 -18.62 -45.42
C LEU A 532 -14.46 -19.32 -46.58
N PRO A 533 -15.65 -18.83 -46.99
CA PRO A 533 -16.42 -19.43 -48.09
C PRO A 533 -15.72 -19.45 -49.45
N ASN A 534 -14.72 -18.58 -49.64
CA ASN A 534 -13.91 -18.49 -50.86
C ASN A 534 -12.76 -19.51 -50.90
N GLY A 535 -12.62 -20.39 -49.89
CA GLY A 535 -11.57 -21.40 -49.78
C GLY A 535 -10.29 -20.90 -49.09
N ASN A 536 -10.21 -19.62 -48.71
CA ASN A 536 -9.10 -19.08 -47.93
C ASN A 536 -9.31 -19.32 -46.43
N LYS A 537 -8.27 -19.03 -45.62
CA LYS A 537 -8.35 -19.05 -44.15
C LYS A 537 -8.24 -17.63 -43.61
N CYS A 538 -8.85 -17.35 -42.47
CA CYS A 538 -8.74 -16.09 -41.75
C CYS A 538 -8.13 -16.35 -40.38
N ILE A 539 -7.07 -15.63 -40.03
CA ILE A 539 -6.53 -15.62 -38.68
C ILE A 539 -7.21 -14.48 -37.93
N ALA A 540 -8.00 -14.83 -36.91
CA ALA A 540 -8.65 -13.90 -36.01
C ALA A 540 -7.89 -13.85 -34.69
N VAL A 541 -7.32 -12.69 -34.33
CA VAL A 541 -6.67 -12.45 -33.05
C VAL A 541 -7.59 -11.57 -32.19
N ARG A 542 -8.20 -12.17 -31.17
CA ARG A 542 -9.08 -11.47 -30.22
C ARG A 542 -8.25 -10.98 -29.05
N VAL A 543 -8.46 -9.73 -28.68
CA VAL A 543 -7.81 -9.05 -27.58
C VAL A 543 -8.87 -8.65 -26.59
N LYS A 544 -8.77 -9.16 -25.36
CA LYS A 544 -9.62 -8.77 -24.23
C LYS A 544 -8.85 -7.81 -23.34
N ILE A 545 -9.47 -6.70 -22.99
CA ILE A 545 -8.91 -5.60 -22.21
C ILE A 545 -9.74 -5.47 -20.94
N TYR A 546 -9.09 -5.39 -19.78
CA TYR A 546 -9.74 -5.28 -18.48
C TYR A 546 -10.48 -3.95 -18.37
N THR A 547 -11.59 -3.95 -17.62
CA THR A 547 -12.46 -2.77 -17.52
C THR A 547 -11.68 -1.54 -17.05
N ASN A 548 -11.89 -0.41 -17.74
CA ASN A 548 -11.19 0.89 -17.56
C ASN A 548 -9.74 0.96 -18.05
N TYR A 549 -9.19 -0.13 -18.58
CA TYR A 549 -7.93 -0.12 -19.32
C TYR A 549 -8.16 0.04 -20.82
N HIS A 550 -7.15 0.53 -21.51
CA HIS A 550 -7.12 0.68 -22.97
C HIS A 550 -5.73 0.37 -23.54
N ILE A 551 -5.69 0.06 -24.84
CA ILE A 551 -4.45 -0.01 -25.63
C ILE A 551 -4.56 0.92 -26.85
N TYR A 552 -3.43 1.39 -27.37
CA TYR A 552 -3.44 2.44 -28.39
C TYR A 552 -3.63 1.87 -29.80
N ALA A 553 -4.60 2.36 -30.55
CA ALA A 553 -4.82 2.00 -31.96
C ALA A 553 -3.94 2.85 -32.89
N LYS A 554 -3.85 4.15 -32.61
CA LYS A 554 -2.97 5.12 -33.27
C LYS A 554 -2.53 6.14 -32.24
N VAL A 555 -1.26 6.53 -32.26
CA VAL A 555 -0.70 7.56 -31.38
C VAL A 555 -0.34 8.78 -32.23
N ALA A 556 -0.79 9.95 -31.80
CA ALA A 556 -0.40 11.22 -32.41
C ALA A 556 1.09 11.49 -32.17
N THR A 557 1.76 12.20 -33.08
CA THR A 557 3.21 12.44 -33.02
C THR A 557 3.67 13.13 -31.72
N ILE A 558 2.78 13.83 -31.02
CA ILE A 558 3.06 14.55 -29.78
C ILE A 558 2.89 13.69 -28.52
N ASP A 559 2.24 12.53 -28.63
CA ASP A 559 1.91 11.68 -27.49
C ASP A 559 2.98 10.60 -27.28
N PRO A 560 3.42 10.32 -26.04
CA PRO A 560 4.57 9.46 -25.74
C PRO A 560 4.21 7.96 -25.68
N TYR A 561 3.11 7.54 -26.30
CA TYR A 561 2.58 6.18 -26.21
C TYR A 561 3.01 5.30 -27.39
N ILE A 562 2.91 3.98 -27.25
CA ILE A 562 3.23 3.03 -28.32
C ILE A 562 1.94 2.42 -28.91
N PRO A 563 1.70 2.53 -30.23
CA PRO A 563 0.55 1.92 -30.87
C PRO A 563 0.62 0.38 -30.83
N THR A 564 -0.55 -0.23 -30.88
CA THR A 564 -0.71 -1.67 -30.92
C THR A 564 -0.38 -2.18 -32.32
N GLU A 565 0.60 -3.08 -32.40
CA GLU A 565 1.05 -3.70 -33.64
C GLU A 565 0.89 -5.22 -33.59
N LEU A 566 0.28 -5.79 -34.63
CA LEU A 566 0.15 -7.22 -34.80
C LEU A 566 0.99 -7.70 -35.99
N LYS A 567 2.02 -8.49 -35.69
CA LYS A 567 2.82 -9.20 -36.68
C LYS A 567 2.37 -10.66 -36.77
N ILE A 568 1.97 -11.07 -37.97
CA ILE A 568 1.64 -12.47 -38.28
C ILE A 568 2.72 -13.05 -39.18
N GLU A 569 3.36 -14.12 -38.72
CA GLU A 569 4.41 -14.87 -39.42
C GLU A 569 3.80 -16.19 -39.91
N LEU A 570 3.73 -16.35 -41.23
CA LEU A 570 3.10 -17.51 -41.88
C LEU A 570 4.11 -18.62 -42.18
N PRO A 571 3.71 -19.89 -42.13
CA PRO A 571 4.53 -21.00 -42.58
C PRO A 571 4.65 -21.02 -44.11
N GLN A 572 5.62 -21.80 -44.61
CA GLN A 572 5.86 -21.96 -46.05
C GLN A 572 4.59 -22.47 -46.76
N GLY A 573 4.28 -21.87 -47.93
CA GLY A 573 3.10 -22.23 -48.73
C GLY A 573 1.86 -21.38 -48.47
N TYR A 574 1.87 -20.52 -47.44
CA TYR A 574 0.83 -19.52 -47.18
C TYR A 574 1.33 -18.09 -47.43
N GLN A 575 0.44 -17.23 -47.92
CA GLN A 575 0.67 -15.79 -48.08
C GLN A 575 -0.52 -14.99 -47.58
N LYS A 576 -0.28 -13.75 -47.12
CA LYS A 576 -1.34 -12.83 -46.69
C LYS A 576 -2.15 -12.37 -47.90
N GLU A 577 -3.47 -12.38 -47.77
CA GLU A 577 -4.38 -11.79 -48.75
C GLU A 577 -4.93 -10.49 -48.19
N GLY A 578 -4.69 -9.39 -48.90
CA GLY A 578 -5.08 -8.06 -48.46
C GLY A 578 -4.33 -7.55 -47.22
N GLU A 579 -4.75 -6.38 -46.75
CA GLU A 579 -4.21 -5.75 -45.54
C GLU A 579 -4.82 -6.35 -44.26
N LEU A 580 -4.10 -6.20 -43.15
CA LEU A 580 -4.61 -6.55 -41.83
C LEU A 580 -5.85 -5.71 -41.51
N GLN A 581 -6.99 -6.37 -41.32
CA GLN A 581 -8.22 -5.73 -40.91
C GLN A 581 -8.11 -5.39 -39.42
N ARG A 582 -8.05 -4.10 -39.13
CA ARG A 582 -8.00 -3.57 -37.76
C ARG A 582 -9.42 -3.30 -37.24
N PRO A 583 -9.67 -3.52 -35.94
CA PRO A 583 -10.96 -3.22 -35.32
C PRO A 583 -11.22 -1.70 -35.25
N SER A 584 -12.48 -1.33 -35.02
CA SER A 584 -12.87 0.06 -34.75
C SER A 584 -12.23 0.57 -33.46
N PHE A 585 -11.96 1.88 -33.42
CA PHE A 585 -11.28 2.55 -32.31
C PHE A 585 -12.11 3.72 -31.79
N LYS A 586 -11.81 4.17 -30.56
CA LYS A 586 -12.36 5.39 -29.95
C LYS A 586 -11.29 6.49 -29.92
N ALA A 587 -11.70 7.75 -29.99
CA ALA A 587 -10.78 8.86 -29.76
C ALA A 587 -10.44 8.96 -28.27
N LEU A 588 -9.15 9.10 -27.94
CA LEU A 588 -8.69 9.38 -26.58
C LEU A 588 -8.60 10.88 -26.32
N ASN A 589 -8.11 11.64 -27.31
CA ASN A 589 -7.88 13.07 -27.19
C ASN A 589 -8.04 13.80 -28.53
N ASP A 590 -8.05 15.14 -28.46
CA ASP A 590 -8.18 16.02 -29.64
C ASP A 590 -6.91 16.07 -30.50
N ALA A 591 -5.79 15.53 -30.01
CA ALA A 591 -4.54 15.41 -30.78
C ALA A 591 -4.58 14.30 -31.84
N GLY A 592 -5.63 13.46 -31.81
CA GLY A 592 -5.86 12.40 -32.78
C GLY A 592 -5.31 11.02 -32.36
N THR A 593 -4.97 10.86 -31.07
CA THR A 593 -4.68 9.53 -30.50
C THR A 593 -5.97 8.76 -30.30
N THR A 594 -5.96 7.49 -30.70
CA THR A 594 -7.12 6.60 -30.64
C THR A 594 -6.78 5.31 -29.92
N ILE A 595 -7.79 4.70 -29.30
CA ILE A 595 -7.65 3.57 -28.38
C ILE A 595 -8.64 2.43 -28.69
N TYR A 596 -8.28 1.24 -28.23
CA TYR A 596 -9.13 0.07 -28.10
C TYR A 596 -9.45 -0.15 -26.62
N GLU A 597 -10.69 -0.51 -26.33
CA GLU A 597 -11.21 -0.84 -25.00
C GLU A 597 -12.04 -2.14 -25.10
N ASP A 598 -12.35 -2.73 -23.94
CA ASP A 598 -13.19 -3.92 -23.81
C ASP A 598 -12.67 -5.12 -24.59
N GLU A 599 -13.20 -5.40 -25.78
CA GLU A 599 -12.79 -6.51 -26.62
C GLU A 599 -12.70 -6.08 -28.07
N VAL A 600 -11.58 -6.41 -28.73
CA VAL A 600 -11.35 -6.10 -30.13
C VAL A 600 -10.76 -7.29 -30.88
N VAL A 601 -11.01 -7.38 -32.19
CA VAL A 601 -10.56 -8.49 -33.03
C VAL A 601 -9.81 -7.96 -34.25
N PHE A 602 -8.58 -8.42 -34.45
CA PHE A 602 -7.80 -8.23 -35.66
C PHE A 602 -7.98 -9.43 -36.58
N LYS A 603 -8.14 -9.19 -37.89
CA LYS A 603 -8.35 -10.27 -38.87
C LYS A 603 -7.37 -10.18 -40.03
N GLN A 604 -6.74 -11.29 -40.37
CA GLN A 604 -5.88 -11.41 -41.54
C GLN A 604 -6.31 -12.60 -42.38
N GLU A 605 -6.76 -12.34 -43.60
CA GLU A 605 -6.99 -13.39 -44.58
C GLU A 605 -5.65 -13.91 -45.12
N ILE A 606 -5.58 -15.22 -45.33
CA ILE A 606 -4.42 -15.91 -45.89
C ILE A 606 -4.89 -16.88 -46.98
N LYS A 607 -4.09 -16.97 -48.04
CA LYS A 607 -4.31 -17.91 -49.14
C LYS A 607 -3.10 -18.83 -49.30
N GLY A 608 -3.34 -20.06 -49.71
CA GLY A 608 -2.29 -21.03 -49.98
C GLY A 608 -2.55 -22.40 -49.39
N ILE A 609 -1.60 -23.30 -49.64
CA ILE A 609 -1.65 -24.71 -49.25
C ILE A 609 -0.28 -25.05 -48.67
N GLY A 610 -0.26 -25.55 -47.45
CA GLY A 610 0.96 -25.88 -46.73
C GLY A 610 0.65 -26.51 -45.38
N THR A 611 1.69 -26.90 -44.66
CA THR A 611 1.57 -27.40 -43.28
C THR A 611 2.54 -26.61 -42.41
N GLY A 612 2.15 -26.31 -41.17
CA GLY A 612 3.01 -25.58 -40.24
C GLY A 612 2.25 -24.70 -39.26
N LYS A 613 3.04 -24.07 -38.39
CA LYS A 613 2.53 -23.19 -37.34
C LYS A 613 2.56 -21.74 -37.79
N VAL A 614 1.50 -20.99 -37.48
CA VAL A 614 1.45 -19.54 -37.63
C VAL A 614 1.77 -18.88 -36.29
N SER A 615 2.61 -17.85 -36.30
CA SER A 615 2.95 -17.08 -35.10
C SER A 615 2.34 -15.68 -35.18
N CYS A 616 1.50 -15.34 -34.20
CA CYS A 616 0.90 -14.02 -34.02
C CYS A 616 1.61 -13.31 -32.86
N ILE A 617 2.32 -12.22 -33.15
CA ILE A 617 3.09 -11.44 -32.19
C ILE A 617 2.43 -10.06 -32.08
N MET A 618 1.87 -9.76 -30.91
CA MET A 618 1.22 -8.49 -30.61
C MET A 618 2.10 -7.66 -29.69
N THR A 619 2.51 -6.48 -30.13
CA THR A 619 3.19 -5.47 -29.30
C THR A 619 2.21 -4.35 -28.98
N TYR A 620 2.09 -3.97 -27.72
CA TYR A 620 1.14 -2.94 -27.29
C TYR A 620 1.62 -2.23 -26.04
N GLN A 621 1.10 -1.03 -25.79
CA GLN A 621 1.15 -0.37 -24.50
C GLN A 621 -0.28 -0.26 -23.94
N CYS A 622 -0.43 -0.51 -22.64
CA CYS A 622 -1.73 -0.50 -21.97
C CYS A 622 -1.74 0.50 -20.82
N CYS A 623 -2.80 1.30 -20.72
CA CYS A 623 -2.97 2.29 -19.68
C CYS A 623 -4.41 2.28 -19.14
N ASP A 624 -4.61 2.79 -17.93
CA ASP A 624 -5.89 3.30 -17.45
C ASP A 624 -5.78 4.81 -17.20
N ASN A 625 -6.77 5.41 -16.53
CA ASN A 625 -6.78 6.84 -16.21
C ASN A 625 -5.72 7.28 -15.18
N HIS A 626 -4.95 6.36 -14.60
CA HIS A 626 -4.01 6.61 -13.50
C HIS A 626 -2.62 6.01 -13.73
N ILE A 627 -2.49 4.95 -14.53
CA ILE A 627 -1.27 4.16 -14.72
C ILE A 627 -1.10 3.83 -16.20
N CYS A 628 0.13 3.99 -16.70
CA CYS A 628 0.57 3.40 -17.95
C CYS A 628 1.61 2.31 -17.71
N PHE A 629 1.33 1.11 -18.22
CA PHE A 629 2.30 0.03 -18.23
C PHE A 629 3.39 0.27 -19.29
N PRO A 630 4.60 -0.28 -19.09
CA PRO A 630 5.59 -0.30 -20.17
C PRO A 630 5.06 -1.11 -21.37
N PRO A 631 5.62 -0.91 -22.57
CA PRO A 631 5.30 -1.71 -23.74
C PRO A 631 5.49 -3.21 -23.47
N MET A 632 4.53 -4.01 -23.94
CA MET A 632 4.46 -5.45 -23.76
C MET A 632 4.39 -6.14 -25.11
N GLU A 633 4.97 -7.34 -25.21
CA GLU A 633 4.86 -8.23 -26.36
C GLU A 633 4.19 -9.53 -25.90
N LYS A 634 3.20 -10.01 -26.67
CA LYS A 634 2.59 -11.33 -26.49
C LYS A 634 2.65 -12.12 -27.79
N LYS A 635 3.03 -13.40 -27.69
CA LYS A 635 3.17 -14.32 -28.82
C LYS A 635 2.23 -15.52 -28.68
N ILE A 636 1.40 -15.75 -29.69
CA ILE A 636 0.55 -16.95 -29.82
C ILE A 636 0.98 -17.74 -31.04
N VAL A 637 1.02 -19.06 -30.91
CA VAL A 637 1.33 -19.96 -32.02
C VAL A 637 0.13 -20.89 -32.28
N LEU A 638 -0.40 -20.89 -33.50
CA LEU A 638 -1.52 -21.75 -33.92
C LEU A 638 -1.05 -22.78 -34.95
N ASP A 639 -1.73 -23.92 -35.00
CA ASP A 639 -1.56 -24.92 -36.06
C ASP A 639 -2.64 -24.72 -37.12
N LEU A 640 -2.25 -24.58 -38.39
CA LEU A 640 -3.20 -24.38 -39.49
C LEU A 640 -3.96 -25.66 -39.88
N ASN A 641 -3.64 -26.82 -39.29
CA ASN A 641 -4.25 -28.11 -39.58
C ASN A 641 -5.35 -28.54 -38.59
N LYS A 642 -5.68 -27.71 -37.59
CA LYS A 642 -6.77 -27.96 -36.63
C LYS A 642 -8.05 -27.22 -36.98
#